data_AF-A0AAW0NIT9-F1
#
_entry.id   AF-A0AAW0NIT9-F1
#
_cell.length_a   1.000
_cell.length_b   1.000
_cell.length_c   1.000
_cell.angle_alpha   90.00
_cell.angle_beta   90.00
_cell.angle_gamma   90.00
#
_symmetry.space_group_name_H-M   'P 1'
#
loop_
_entity.id
_entity.type
_entity.pdbx_description
1 polymer ?
#
loop_
_entity_poly.entity_id
_entity_poly.type
_entity_poly.pdbx_seq_one_letter_code
_entity_poly.pdbx_strand_id
1 'polypeptide(L)'
;MASWRKCVFGCANAGTLYTLPKEEKLREKWLTLIFGNPQHEVRKNLFVCERHFSEDSFQNFGLFKSGFTSKLILQPGAVPTIRGADEPAEAPSYTPRATILDAPTPSPCPTAPSKSTRTVSTQLSAGTLKLHHVRSRGVQATTDTSDSCTETETSWLQLSSTPMKATTSGIVDRPRKRPRLEIEEEEEEDLDISDISLPQPHDSTYEPGASLTEVSEMTEMDTAEDFEDTKYIVFESCLKKLFQTCPICKQHCNLQRRRFGTFVSFTQNCPHCLYHRKWDSQPIMESTPVGNLQLSAAVYFSGASFVKMEKICKAMKLQVHQYDTFRRHSRLFLEPAIYHKWKTDQQLFLEELKKKDKIAVGGDMRADSPGHSAKFGSYTLMELESEKILDIQLVQSNEVGGSFYMEKEGLRRSLDLLQDNNINLDYIVTDRHTQVKTFLRGRNITQYYDVWHMEKGLSKKLDKLSKDKECQLIKKWSAAIKNHMYWAASSSKTGPEKVAKWTSLINHIQNVHTHDDPEFPKCAHPEKVSRDPSKWFQPGSLALYKVEKLLVNKRVLGDVSKLSSDHQTSSLEAFHSVVIRFAPKSVVFPFVGMMCRLYLAGMHFNENVKRAQATSKGKALFKVAYPKYKKGKPTAKPVKTKPTFGYVTELMRLVFNEVFAEPGRFVDQLKSVPVPEDLSAQHEKVSKDEVIAAHVSRFSRAVGGPDQGTETQHTAHQDPETPGVSGVQRMME
;
A
#
# COMPACT_ATOMS: atom_id res chain seq x y z
N MET A 1 -21.17 23.63 18.53
CA MET A 1 -21.01 24.62 17.42
C MET A 1 -22.34 24.76 16.69
N ALA A 2 -22.89 25.97 16.58
CA ALA A 2 -24.22 26.22 15.99
C ALA A 2 -24.23 25.94 14.47
N SER A 3 -25.14 25.08 14.00
CA SER A 3 -25.35 24.80 12.57
C SER A 3 -25.67 26.09 11.81
N TRP A 4 -24.80 26.52 10.91
CA TRP A 4 -25.00 27.68 10.02
C TRP A 4 -26.02 27.43 8.89
N ARG A 5 -26.64 26.24 8.84
CA ARG A 5 -27.62 25.87 7.81
C ARG A 5 -28.96 25.57 8.47
N LYS A 6 -29.91 26.50 8.35
CA LYS A 6 -31.28 26.36 8.84
C LYS A 6 -32.27 26.45 7.68
N CYS A 7 -33.38 25.72 7.80
CA CYS A 7 -34.50 25.85 6.87
C CYS A 7 -35.11 27.26 7.00
N VAL A 8 -35.48 27.89 5.88
CA VAL A 8 -36.11 29.22 5.84
C VAL A 8 -37.43 29.25 6.62
N PHE A 9 -38.12 28.12 6.73
CA PHE A 9 -39.35 27.95 7.50
C PHE A 9 -39.11 27.58 8.98
N GLY A 10 -37.88 27.68 9.48
CA GLY A 10 -37.57 27.49 10.90
C GLY A 10 -37.58 26.04 11.40
N CYS A 11 -37.68 25.04 10.52
CA CYS A 11 -37.86 23.66 10.93
C CYS A 11 -36.63 23.08 11.67
N ALA A 12 -36.80 22.67 12.93
CA ALA A 12 -35.76 22.01 13.73
C ALA A 12 -35.47 20.58 13.23
N ASN A 13 -34.21 20.13 13.29
CA ASN A 13 -33.77 18.77 12.94
C ASN A 13 -34.11 18.31 11.51
N ALA A 14 -34.02 19.19 10.51
CA ALA A 14 -34.14 18.80 9.10
C ALA A 14 -32.98 17.90 8.65
N GLY A 15 -33.28 16.80 7.96
CA GLY A 15 -32.27 15.84 7.48
C GLY A 15 -31.58 16.30 6.19
N THR A 16 -32.35 16.74 5.17
CA THR A 16 -31.81 17.15 3.87
C THR A 16 -32.23 18.58 3.50
N LEU A 17 -31.25 19.48 3.40
CA LEU A 17 -31.48 20.87 3.01
C LEU A 17 -31.17 21.10 1.52
N TYR A 18 -32.10 21.74 0.81
CA TYR A 18 -31.99 22.09 -0.59
C TYR A 18 -31.78 23.59 -0.77
N THR A 19 -30.83 23.97 -1.63
CA THR A 19 -30.66 25.34 -2.08
C THR A 19 -31.63 25.65 -3.22
N LEU A 20 -31.85 26.93 -3.48
CA LEU A 20 -32.66 27.37 -4.62
C LEU A 20 -32.17 26.75 -5.95
N PRO A 21 -33.09 26.35 -6.85
CA PRO A 21 -32.75 25.88 -8.18
C PRO A 21 -31.94 26.91 -8.98
N LYS A 22 -31.07 26.41 -9.85
CA LYS A 22 -30.32 27.25 -10.81
C LYS A 22 -31.19 27.75 -11.96
N GLU A 23 -32.25 27.01 -12.28
CA GLU A 23 -33.21 27.37 -13.32
C GLU A 23 -34.12 28.51 -12.86
N GLU A 24 -34.13 29.60 -13.62
CA GLU A 24 -34.77 30.87 -13.25
C GLU A 24 -36.28 30.73 -13.01
N LYS A 25 -37.01 30.09 -13.94
CA LYS A 25 -38.45 29.86 -13.82
C LYS A 25 -38.82 29.01 -12.61
N LEU A 26 -37.99 28.02 -12.26
CA LEU A 26 -38.23 27.16 -11.10
C LEU A 26 -37.88 27.88 -9.80
N ARG A 27 -36.82 28.70 -9.81
CA ARG A 27 -36.44 29.57 -8.69
C ARG A 27 -37.53 30.60 -8.38
N GLU A 28 -38.14 31.22 -9.38
CA GLU A 28 -39.27 32.16 -9.20
C GLU A 28 -40.47 31.48 -8.53
N LYS A 29 -40.78 30.22 -8.89
CA LYS A 29 -41.84 29.44 -8.23
C LYS A 29 -41.52 29.19 -6.76
N TRP A 30 -40.26 28.83 -6.44
CA TRP A 30 -39.82 28.66 -5.06
C TRP A 30 -39.90 29.99 -4.28
N LEU A 31 -39.45 31.11 -4.86
CA LEU A 31 -39.47 32.41 -4.20
C LEU A 31 -40.88 32.96 -3.98
N THR A 32 -41.78 32.78 -4.95
CA THR A 32 -43.20 33.09 -4.80
C THR A 32 -43.81 32.30 -3.65
N LEU A 33 -43.46 31.02 -3.52
CA LEU A 33 -43.95 30.20 -2.41
C LEU A 33 -43.33 30.60 -1.06
N ILE A 34 -42.05 30.96 -1.00
CA ILE A 34 -41.36 31.26 0.25
C ILE A 34 -41.68 32.67 0.75
N PHE A 35 -41.70 33.68 -0.12
CA PHE A 35 -41.81 35.10 0.24
C PHE A 35 -43.06 35.80 -0.32
N GLY A 36 -43.86 35.14 -1.16
CA GLY A 36 -45.02 35.77 -1.82
C GLY A 36 -44.65 36.73 -2.96
N ASN A 37 -43.36 36.94 -3.24
CA ASN A 37 -42.88 37.82 -4.31
C ASN A 37 -41.69 37.18 -5.06
N PRO A 38 -41.76 36.99 -6.39
CA PRO A 38 -40.69 36.40 -7.19
C PRO A 38 -39.43 37.28 -7.31
N GLN A 39 -39.52 38.60 -7.04
CA GLN A 39 -38.41 39.55 -7.16
C GLN A 39 -37.66 39.82 -5.84
N HIS A 40 -37.85 38.98 -4.82
CA HIS A 40 -37.19 39.17 -3.53
C HIS A 40 -35.67 39.02 -3.65
N GLU A 41 -34.89 40.02 -3.20
CA GLU A 41 -33.41 39.92 -3.17
C GLU A 41 -32.94 38.86 -2.18
N VAL A 42 -32.43 37.74 -2.70
CA VAL A 42 -32.08 36.57 -1.87
C VAL A 42 -30.63 36.62 -1.42
N ARG A 43 -30.39 36.49 -0.10
CA ARG A 43 -29.04 36.22 0.45
C ARG A 43 -28.55 34.83 0.01
N LYS A 44 -27.25 34.68 -0.28
CA LYS A 44 -26.62 33.47 -0.86
C LYS A 44 -26.81 32.13 -0.10
N ASN A 45 -27.47 32.11 1.06
CA ASN A 45 -27.56 30.97 1.97
C ASN A 45 -29.03 30.62 2.34
N LEU A 46 -29.93 30.58 1.35
CA LEU A 46 -31.32 30.18 1.58
C LEU A 46 -31.52 28.67 1.35
N PHE A 47 -32.09 27.99 2.35
CA PHE A 47 -32.31 26.54 2.34
C PHE A 47 -33.77 26.18 2.64
N VAL A 48 -34.31 25.18 1.95
CA VAL A 48 -35.62 24.58 2.22
C VAL A 48 -35.40 23.10 2.55
N CYS A 49 -36.04 22.58 3.59
CA CYS A 49 -35.92 21.17 3.95
C CYS A 49 -36.90 20.26 3.21
N GLU A 50 -36.64 18.96 3.26
CA GLU A 50 -37.43 17.90 2.63
C GLU A 50 -38.91 17.90 3.03
N ARG A 51 -39.26 18.41 4.22
CA ARG A 51 -40.65 18.45 4.71
C ARG A 51 -41.59 19.35 3.90
N HIS A 52 -41.05 20.24 3.08
CA HIS A 52 -41.85 21.12 2.24
C HIS A 52 -42.17 20.53 0.86
N PHE A 53 -41.74 19.30 0.59
CA PHE A 53 -41.99 18.58 -0.65
C PHE A 53 -42.84 17.35 -0.37
N SER A 54 -43.73 17.03 -1.30
CA SER A 54 -44.52 15.80 -1.27
C SER A 54 -43.67 14.57 -1.58
N GLU A 55 -44.13 13.37 -1.19
CA GLU A 55 -43.34 12.13 -1.33
C GLU A 55 -43.00 11.80 -2.80
N ASP A 56 -43.87 12.15 -3.74
CA ASP A 56 -43.71 12.01 -5.19
C ASP A 56 -42.68 12.98 -5.79
N SER A 57 -42.31 14.04 -5.06
CA SER A 57 -41.25 14.97 -5.46
C SER A 57 -39.84 14.37 -5.37
N PHE A 58 -39.68 13.15 -4.86
CA PHE A 58 -38.39 12.50 -4.67
C PHE A 58 -38.19 11.28 -5.57
N GLN A 59 -37.02 11.17 -6.20
CA GLN A 59 -36.67 10.04 -7.07
C GLN A 59 -36.33 8.77 -6.28
N ASN A 60 -35.87 8.93 -5.04
CA ASN A 60 -35.30 7.86 -4.23
C ASN A 60 -36.01 7.66 -2.89
N PHE A 61 -37.28 8.09 -2.78
CA PHE A 61 -38.05 8.04 -1.54
C PHE A 61 -38.09 6.63 -0.92
N GLY A 62 -38.37 5.60 -1.73
CA GLY A 62 -38.40 4.21 -1.28
C GLY A 62 -37.04 3.70 -0.75
N LEU A 63 -35.93 4.11 -1.37
CA LEU A 63 -34.57 3.77 -0.94
C LEU A 63 -34.19 4.49 0.36
N PHE A 64 -34.64 5.75 0.52
CA PHE A 64 -34.43 6.54 1.73
C PHE A 64 -35.22 5.96 2.91
N LYS A 65 -36.52 5.66 2.71
CA LYS A 65 -37.39 5.04 3.71
C LYS A 65 -36.86 3.66 4.15
N SER A 66 -36.24 2.92 3.23
CA SER A 66 -35.62 1.62 3.52
C SER A 66 -34.21 1.70 4.11
N GLY A 67 -33.65 2.91 4.30
CA GLY A 67 -32.34 3.13 4.92
C GLY A 67 -31.12 2.86 4.03
N PHE A 68 -31.30 2.67 2.72
CA PHE A 68 -30.20 2.48 1.76
C PHE A 68 -29.50 3.79 1.37
N THR A 69 -30.12 4.94 1.66
CA THR A 69 -29.54 6.27 1.46
C THR A 69 -29.92 7.19 2.62
N SER A 70 -29.03 8.10 3.00
CA SER A 70 -29.25 9.08 4.07
C SER A 70 -29.67 10.46 3.56
N LYS A 71 -29.90 10.61 2.24
CA LYS A 71 -30.31 11.88 1.61
C LYS A 71 -31.43 11.64 0.59
N LEU A 72 -32.42 12.53 0.60
CA LEU A 72 -33.49 12.57 -0.41
C LEU A 72 -33.04 13.38 -1.63
N ILE A 73 -33.39 12.93 -2.83
CA ILE A 73 -33.04 13.59 -4.10
C ILE A 73 -34.33 14.05 -4.78
N LEU A 74 -34.44 15.36 -5.01
CA LEU A 74 -35.59 15.95 -5.69
C LEU A 74 -35.61 15.58 -7.18
N GLN A 75 -36.81 15.33 -7.70
CA GLN A 75 -37.08 15.23 -9.12
C GLN A 75 -36.79 16.57 -9.82
N PRO A 76 -36.30 16.57 -11.08
CA PRO A 76 -36.22 17.77 -11.90
C PRO A 76 -37.59 18.47 -11.98
N GLY A 77 -37.64 19.76 -11.64
CA GLY A 77 -38.87 20.53 -11.66
C GLY A 77 -39.72 20.47 -10.38
N ALA A 78 -39.28 19.77 -9.33
CA ALA A 78 -39.99 19.74 -8.05
C ALA A 78 -40.10 21.15 -7.41
N VAL A 79 -41.29 21.47 -6.90
CA VAL A 79 -41.61 22.73 -6.23
C VAL A 79 -42.10 22.41 -4.82
N PRO A 80 -41.66 23.13 -3.78
CA PRO A 80 -42.20 22.93 -2.45
C PRO A 80 -43.69 23.27 -2.46
N THR A 81 -44.50 22.41 -1.86
CA THR A 81 -45.97 22.46 -1.91
C THR A 81 -46.60 22.75 -0.56
N ILE A 82 -45.84 22.64 0.53
CA ILE A 82 -46.36 22.70 1.90
C ILE A 82 -45.83 23.95 2.61
N ARG A 83 -46.67 24.97 2.78
CA ARG A 83 -46.46 26.03 3.78
C ARG A 83 -46.98 25.45 5.11
N GLY A 84 -46.07 25.19 6.05
CA GLY A 84 -46.39 24.40 7.25
C GLY A 84 -47.59 24.95 8.03
N ALA A 85 -48.59 24.09 8.24
CA ALA A 85 -49.54 24.20 9.32
C ALA A 85 -49.10 23.20 10.39
N ASP A 86 -48.62 23.70 11.54
CA ASP A 86 -48.96 23.26 12.89
C ASP A 86 -48.05 23.93 13.95
N GLU A 87 -48.72 24.75 14.77
CA GLU A 87 -48.46 25.24 16.14
C GLU A 87 -47.26 26.18 16.50
N PRO A 88 -47.47 27.12 17.46
CA PRO A 88 -46.73 28.37 17.57
C PRO A 88 -45.63 28.35 18.63
N ALA A 89 -44.49 28.98 18.35
CA ALA A 89 -43.50 29.34 19.36
C ALA A 89 -43.07 30.81 19.17
N GLU A 90 -43.52 31.63 20.12
CA GLU A 90 -43.03 32.94 20.58
C GLU A 90 -42.36 33.88 19.56
N ALA A 91 -43.06 34.99 19.30
CA ALA A 91 -42.49 36.18 18.68
C ALA A 91 -41.47 36.85 19.62
N PRO A 92 -40.25 37.19 19.17
CA PRO A 92 -39.48 38.23 19.82
C PRO A 92 -40.03 39.58 19.34
N SER A 93 -40.68 40.27 20.26
CA SER A 93 -41.07 41.67 20.19
C SER A 93 -39.86 42.54 19.82
N TYR A 94 -39.97 43.27 18.71
CA TYR A 94 -39.19 44.48 18.49
C TYR A 94 -39.77 45.60 19.35
N THR A 95 -38.97 46.16 20.25
CA THR A 95 -39.16 47.53 20.73
C THR A 95 -37.88 48.34 20.47
N PRO A 96 -38.02 49.57 19.94
CA PRO A 96 -36.89 50.42 19.57
C PRO A 96 -36.43 51.22 20.77
N ARG A 97 -35.12 51.42 20.94
CA ARG A 97 -34.60 52.48 21.83
C ARG A 97 -33.79 53.49 21.03
N ALA A 98 -34.25 54.73 21.15
CA ALA A 98 -33.82 55.91 20.43
C ALA A 98 -32.49 56.50 20.93
N THR A 99 -31.85 57.13 19.96
CA THR A 99 -30.91 58.27 19.90
C THR A 99 -30.73 59.13 21.16
N ILE A 100 -29.46 59.47 21.47
CA ILE A 100 -29.04 60.79 22.00
C ILE A 100 -27.80 61.26 21.21
N LEU A 101 -27.86 62.53 20.80
CA LEU A 101 -26.96 63.33 19.98
C LEU A 101 -25.79 63.95 20.79
N ASP A 102 -24.62 64.11 20.15
CA ASP A 102 -23.97 65.41 19.81
C ASP A 102 -22.42 65.42 19.86
N ALA A 103 -21.87 66.14 18.87
CA ALA A 103 -20.48 66.29 18.42
C ALA A 103 -19.75 67.48 19.17
N PRO A 104 -18.57 68.06 18.78
CA PRO A 104 -17.89 68.06 17.46
C PRO A 104 -16.34 67.93 17.39
N THR A 105 -15.94 67.70 16.13
CA THR A 105 -14.67 67.77 15.36
C THR A 105 -13.72 68.96 15.63
N PRO A 106 -12.44 68.98 15.14
CA PRO A 106 -12.13 69.14 13.70
C PRO A 106 -10.98 68.29 13.10
N SER A 107 -11.09 68.16 11.77
CA SER A 107 -10.23 67.54 10.74
C SER A 107 -9.03 68.47 10.37
N PRO A 108 -8.03 68.10 9.52
CA PRO A 108 -8.23 67.77 8.09
C PRO A 108 -7.34 66.67 7.45
N CYS A 109 -7.85 66.19 6.30
CA CYS A 109 -7.32 65.20 5.33
C CYS A 109 -6.30 65.84 4.34
N PRO A 110 -5.62 65.11 3.41
CA PRO A 110 -6.28 64.60 2.18
C PRO A 110 -5.77 63.26 1.53
N THR A 111 -6.73 62.41 1.14
CA THR A 111 -6.92 61.57 -0.10
C THR A 111 -5.88 60.54 -0.67
N ALA A 112 -6.21 59.23 -0.50
CA ALA A 112 -6.52 58.11 -1.46
C ALA A 112 -5.69 57.81 -2.77
N PRO A 113 -5.78 56.62 -3.43
CA PRO A 113 -6.55 55.38 -3.16
C PRO A 113 -5.78 54.01 -3.30
N SER A 114 -6.40 52.94 -2.79
CA SER A 114 -5.95 51.54 -2.89
C SER A 114 -6.32 50.86 -4.22
N LYS A 115 -5.42 50.02 -4.77
CA LYS A 115 -5.76 49.01 -5.79
C LYS A 115 -5.82 47.61 -5.17
N SER A 116 -7.03 47.04 -5.16
CA SER A 116 -7.30 45.63 -4.96
C SER A 116 -6.91 44.85 -6.22
N THR A 117 -6.01 43.87 -6.10
CA THR A 117 -5.73 42.89 -7.15
C THR A 117 -6.33 41.54 -6.77
N ARG A 118 -7.28 41.10 -7.59
CA ARG A 118 -7.94 39.80 -7.52
C ARG A 118 -6.97 38.71 -8.00
N THR A 119 -6.72 37.70 -7.18
CA THR A 119 -6.18 36.41 -7.65
C THR A 119 -7.33 35.54 -8.14
N VAL A 120 -7.34 35.24 -9.44
CA VAL A 120 -8.27 34.34 -10.11
C VAL A 120 -7.96 32.91 -9.70
N SER A 121 -8.91 32.25 -9.05
CA SER A 121 -8.93 30.79 -8.88
C SER A 121 -9.76 30.20 -10.02
N THR A 122 -9.13 29.55 -10.99
CA THR A 122 -9.84 28.82 -12.04
C THR A 122 -10.32 27.49 -11.47
N GLN A 123 -11.61 27.40 -11.11
CA GLN A 123 -12.27 26.13 -10.86
C GLN A 123 -12.64 25.48 -12.20
N LEU A 124 -11.98 24.36 -12.54
CA LEU A 124 -12.39 23.50 -13.64
C LEU A 124 -13.61 22.67 -13.23
N SER A 125 -14.67 22.73 -14.02
CA SER A 125 -15.91 21.98 -13.85
C SER A 125 -15.86 20.60 -14.53
N ALA A 126 -16.73 19.69 -14.09
CA ALA A 126 -16.77 18.25 -14.43
C ALA A 126 -17.12 17.90 -15.90
N GLY A 127 -16.99 18.84 -16.85
CA GLY A 127 -17.34 18.65 -18.26
C GLY A 127 -16.18 18.22 -19.18
N THR A 128 -14.92 18.24 -18.72
CA THR A 128 -13.74 18.01 -19.59
C THR A 128 -13.22 16.57 -19.57
N LEU A 129 -13.88 15.64 -18.87
CA LEU A 129 -13.48 14.23 -18.85
C LEU A 129 -14.33 13.40 -19.83
N LYS A 130 -14.02 13.53 -21.13
CA LYS A 130 -14.29 12.48 -22.12
C LYS A 130 -12.99 12.09 -22.82
N LEU A 131 -12.59 10.85 -22.55
CA LEU A 131 -11.67 9.98 -23.29
C LEU A 131 -11.01 10.55 -24.55
N HIS A 132 -9.72 10.88 -24.47
CA HIS A 132 -8.78 10.70 -25.58
C HIS A 132 -7.40 10.31 -25.03
N HIS A 133 -6.81 9.26 -25.61
CA HIS A 133 -5.49 8.75 -25.31
C HIS A 133 -4.41 9.80 -25.59
N VAL A 134 -3.58 10.13 -24.59
CA VAL A 134 -2.30 10.82 -24.80
C VAL A 134 -1.21 10.12 -23.97
N ARG A 135 -0.16 9.68 -24.67
CA ARG A 135 1.06 9.04 -24.16
C ARG A 135 2.06 10.17 -23.86
N SER A 136 2.58 10.27 -22.63
CA SER A 136 3.57 11.30 -22.29
C SER A 136 4.96 10.95 -22.84
N ARG A 137 5.61 11.91 -23.51
CA ARG A 137 7.06 11.94 -23.74
C ARG A 137 7.71 12.67 -22.57
N GLY A 138 8.82 12.13 -22.05
CA GLY A 138 9.59 12.76 -20.98
C GLY A 138 10.25 14.06 -21.45
N VAL A 139 10.22 15.08 -20.58
CA VAL A 139 10.95 16.34 -20.75
C VAL A 139 12.10 16.33 -19.74
N GLN A 140 13.34 16.43 -20.24
CA GLN A 140 14.52 16.74 -19.45
C GLN A 140 14.49 18.23 -19.11
N ALA A 141 14.74 18.57 -17.84
CA ALA A 141 14.96 19.95 -17.42
C ALA A 141 16.45 20.27 -17.58
N THR A 142 16.77 21.18 -18.49
CA THR A 142 18.05 21.90 -18.54
C THR A 142 17.93 23.18 -17.72
N THR A 143 18.91 23.40 -16.85
CA THR A 143 19.11 24.65 -16.11
C THR A 143 20.04 25.55 -16.91
N ASP A 144 19.59 26.76 -17.24
CA ASP A 144 20.44 27.78 -17.84
C ASP A 144 20.99 28.73 -16.76
N THR A 145 22.31 28.73 -16.64
CA THR A 145 23.10 29.82 -16.08
C THR A 145 23.26 30.91 -17.12
N SER A 146 23.05 32.16 -16.73
CA SER A 146 23.29 33.34 -17.57
C SER A 146 24.78 33.53 -17.80
N ASP A 147 25.21 33.57 -19.04
CA ASP A 147 26.39 34.34 -19.44
C ASP A 147 26.13 35.10 -20.73
N SER A 148 26.78 36.26 -20.78
CA SER A 148 26.52 37.39 -21.64
C SER A 148 27.29 37.28 -22.96
N CYS A 149 26.85 38.07 -23.95
CA CYS A 149 27.59 38.58 -25.11
C CYS A 149 27.30 37.96 -26.50
N THR A 150 26.61 38.80 -27.28
CA THR A 150 26.88 39.29 -28.65
C THR A 150 26.79 38.36 -29.88
N GLU A 151 25.79 38.74 -30.69
CA GLU A 151 25.81 38.95 -32.15
C GLU A 151 25.58 37.78 -33.12
N THR A 152 24.33 37.74 -33.60
CA THR A 152 23.89 37.83 -35.01
C THR A 152 24.74 37.15 -36.10
N GLU A 153 24.21 36.12 -36.77
CA GLU A 153 23.52 36.28 -38.05
C GLU A 153 22.87 34.98 -38.56
N THR A 154 21.85 35.21 -39.38
CA THR A 154 20.77 34.40 -39.91
C THR A 154 21.15 33.31 -40.94
N SER A 155 20.15 32.44 -41.23
CA SER A 155 19.84 31.79 -42.54
C SER A 155 20.13 30.29 -42.63
N TRP A 156 19.29 29.41 -43.16
CA TRP A 156 17.87 29.36 -43.54
C TRP A 156 17.58 27.87 -43.84
N LEU A 157 16.34 27.45 -43.61
CA LEU A 157 15.58 26.39 -44.29
C LEU A 157 15.86 24.89 -44.08
N GLN A 158 14.80 24.29 -43.52
CA GLN A 158 14.24 22.93 -43.69
C GLN A 158 14.60 22.22 -45.01
N LEU A 159 14.71 20.88 -44.92
CA LEU A 159 13.98 19.97 -45.81
C LEU A 159 13.72 18.61 -45.14
N SER A 160 12.46 18.19 -45.26
CA SER A 160 11.90 16.89 -44.87
C SER A 160 12.26 15.79 -45.87
N SER A 161 12.40 14.54 -45.42
CA SER A 161 11.70 13.36 -45.98
C SER A 161 12.23 12.02 -45.42
N THR A 162 11.30 11.14 -45.03
CA THR A 162 11.44 9.67 -45.01
C THR A 162 11.37 9.09 -46.44
N PRO A 163 11.55 7.77 -46.74
CA PRO A 163 12.09 6.60 -46.01
C PRO A 163 13.09 5.76 -46.87
N MET A 164 13.58 4.58 -46.40
CA MET A 164 13.52 3.26 -47.10
C MET A 164 14.50 2.20 -46.53
N LYS A 165 14.08 0.93 -46.65
CA LYS A 165 14.87 -0.30 -46.43
C LYS A 165 15.90 -0.49 -47.55
N ALA A 166 17.08 -1.03 -47.21
CA ALA A 166 17.88 -1.85 -48.14
C ALA A 166 18.74 -2.88 -47.39
N THR A 167 18.84 -4.04 -48.02
CA THR A 167 19.54 -5.28 -47.69
C THR A 167 20.99 -5.21 -48.18
N THR A 168 21.98 -5.73 -47.43
CA THR A 168 23.18 -6.35 -48.01
C THR A 168 23.91 -7.23 -46.98
N SER A 169 24.48 -8.31 -47.52
CA SER A 169 25.08 -9.47 -46.86
C SER A 169 26.49 -9.23 -46.31
N GLY A 170 26.83 -9.92 -45.22
CA GLY A 170 28.21 -10.10 -44.74
C GLY A 170 28.28 -11.23 -43.73
N ILE A 171 28.89 -12.35 -44.12
CA ILE A 171 29.11 -13.57 -43.34
C ILE A 171 30.29 -13.35 -42.39
N VAL A 172 30.08 -13.49 -41.09
CA VAL A 172 31.11 -13.90 -40.11
C VAL A 172 30.45 -14.77 -39.02
N ASP A 173 31.09 -15.89 -38.74
CA ASP A 173 30.64 -17.03 -37.93
C ASP A 173 30.20 -16.72 -36.49
N ARG A 174 29.09 -17.34 -36.07
CA ARG A 174 28.59 -17.39 -34.68
C ARG A 174 28.93 -18.74 -34.05
N PRO A 175 29.35 -18.80 -32.77
CA PRO A 175 29.52 -20.07 -32.07
C PRO A 175 28.19 -20.80 -31.83
N ARG A 176 28.22 -22.13 -31.96
CA ARG A 176 27.09 -23.06 -31.89
C ARG A 176 26.34 -22.99 -30.54
N LYS A 177 25.01 -22.83 -30.63
CA LYS A 177 24.06 -22.94 -29.52
C LYS A 177 24.10 -24.34 -28.90
N ARG A 178 24.22 -24.43 -27.57
CA ARG A 178 23.84 -25.63 -26.79
C ARG A 178 22.30 -25.77 -26.78
N PRO A 179 21.74 -26.99 -26.66
CA PRO A 179 20.29 -27.20 -26.69
C PRO A 179 19.62 -26.48 -25.51
N ARG A 180 18.75 -25.52 -25.82
CA ARG A 180 17.90 -24.81 -24.86
C ARG A 180 16.73 -25.72 -24.50
N LEU A 181 16.71 -26.19 -23.26
CA LEU A 181 15.51 -26.77 -22.66
C LEU A 181 14.52 -25.60 -22.44
N GLU A 182 13.46 -25.56 -23.23
CA GLU A 182 12.37 -24.61 -23.06
C GLU A 182 11.58 -24.97 -21.79
N ILE A 183 11.95 -24.36 -20.68
CA ILE A 183 11.04 -24.15 -19.56
C ILE A 183 10.32 -22.85 -19.89
N GLU A 184 9.00 -22.91 -20.04
CA GLU A 184 8.14 -21.72 -20.12
C GLU A 184 8.39 -20.89 -18.85
N GLU A 185 9.22 -19.85 -18.96
CA GLU A 185 9.32 -18.77 -17.97
C GLU A 185 7.96 -18.06 -17.98
N GLU A 186 7.21 -18.22 -16.90
CA GLU A 186 6.03 -17.39 -16.67
C GLU A 186 6.53 -15.97 -16.45
N GLU A 187 6.23 -15.07 -17.39
CA GLU A 187 6.45 -13.63 -17.22
C GLU A 187 5.79 -13.19 -15.91
N GLU A 188 6.60 -12.79 -14.93
CA GLU A 188 6.14 -12.05 -13.75
C GLU A 188 5.64 -10.68 -14.23
N GLU A 189 4.37 -10.63 -14.66
CA GLU A 189 3.65 -9.38 -14.85
C GLU A 189 3.50 -8.68 -13.49
N ASP A 190 3.79 -7.38 -13.47
CA ASP A 190 3.66 -6.50 -12.30
C ASP A 190 2.43 -6.82 -11.46
N LEU A 191 2.65 -7.11 -10.17
CA LEU A 191 1.60 -7.29 -9.17
C LEU A 191 0.65 -6.08 -9.21
N ASP A 192 -0.60 -6.31 -9.62
CA ASP A 192 -1.63 -5.29 -9.63
C ASP A 192 -2.09 -5.03 -8.18
N ILE A 193 -1.45 -4.04 -7.55
CA ILE A 193 -1.67 -3.54 -6.18
C ILE A 193 -3.14 -3.13 -5.91
N SER A 194 -4.02 -3.15 -6.91
CA SER A 194 -5.41 -2.69 -6.80
C SER A 194 -6.38 -3.68 -6.14
N ASP A 195 -6.04 -4.97 -5.97
CA ASP A 195 -7.05 -5.98 -5.60
C ASP A 195 -7.15 -6.32 -4.10
N ILE A 196 -6.16 -5.94 -3.30
CA ILE A 196 -6.23 -6.06 -1.85
C ILE A 196 -6.58 -4.69 -1.30
N SER A 197 -7.78 -4.58 -0.73
CA SER A 197 -8.16 -3.40 0.05
C SER A 197 -7.29 -3.33 1.29
N LEU A 198 -6.12 -2.75 1.10
CA LEU A 198 -5.46 -1.85 2.03
C LEU A 198 -6.50 -1.29 3.01
N PRO A 199 -6.38 -1.48 4.34
CA PRO A 199 -6.90 -0.48 5.26
C PRO A 199 -6.11 0.79 4.96
N GLN A 200 -6.59 1.58 4.00
CA GLN A 200 -6.17 2.97 3.90
C GLN A 200 -6.61 3.61 5.22
N PRO A 201 -5.77 4.45 5.86
CA PRO A 201 -6.32 5.39 6.82
C PRO A 201 -7.35 6.20 6.03
N HIS A 202 -8.63 5.94 6.30
CA HIS A 202 -9.69 6.74 5.76
C HIS A 202 -9.49 8.15 6.33
N ASP A 203 -9.17 9.10 5.45
CA ASP A 203 -9.55 10.50 5.64
C ASP A 203 -11.07 10.57 5.45
N SER A 204 -11.83 10.00 6.41
CA SER A 204 -13.28 10.12 6.44
C SER A 204 -13.63 11.23 7.41
N THR A 205 -14.19 12.31 6.87
CA THR A 205 -14.90 13.39 7.59
C THR A 205 -16.20 12.89 8.25
N TYR A 206 -16.20 11.68 8.81
CA TYR A 206 -17.34 11.06 9.46
C TYR A 206 -17.08 11.00 10.97
N GLU A 207 -17.68 11.94 11.69
CA GLU A 207 -17.81 11.88 13.14
C GLU A 207 -19.13 11.19 13.51
N PRO A 208 -19.11 10.03 14.17
CA PRO A 208 -20.23 9.60 14.98
C PRO A 208 -20.16 10.37 16.31
N GLY A 209 -21.26 11.05 16.65
CA GLY A 209 -21.38 11.80 17.91
C GLY A 209 -21.03 10.91 19.10
N ALA A 210 -20.01 11.32 19.85
CA ALA A 210 -19.60 10.66 21.07
C ALA A 210 -20.70 10.81 22.12
N SER A 211 -21.23 9.67 22.57
CA SER A 211 -22.01 9.59 23.79
C SER A 211 -21.01 9.69 24.95
N LEU A 212 -21.07 10.80 25.68
CA LEU A 212 -20.28 11.02 26.87
C LEU A 212 -20.76 10.07 27.96
N THR A 213 -19.92 9.13 28.36
CA THR A 213 -20.02 8.46 29.66
C THR A 213 -18.93 9.06 30.52
N GLU A 214 -19.33 9.97 31.41
CA GLU A 214 -18.46 10.47 32.48
C GLU A 214 -18.25 9.34 33.48
N VAL A 215 -17.00 8.89 33.61
CA VAL A 215 -16.57 8.12 34.77
C VAL A 215 -15.59 9.00 35.51
N SER A 216 -16.04 9.49 36.66
CA SER A 216 -15.24 10.21 37.63
C SER A 216 -14.44 9.19 38.43
N GLU A 217 -13.13 9.18 38.28
CA GLU A 217 -12.23 8.52 39.22
C GLU A 217 -11.19 9.50 39.73
N MET A 218 -11.13 9.58 41.06
CA MET A 218 -10.29 10.47 41.84
C MET A 218 -8.85 9.93 41.87
N THR A 219 -7.92 10.87 41.81
CA THR A 219 -6.47 10.77 41.98
C THR A 219 -5.95 9.66 42.91
N GLU A 220 -5.09 8.82 42.34
CA GLU A 220 -3.88 8.31 43.00
C GLU A 220 -2.67 8.76 42.18
N MET A 221 -1.67 9.33 42.86
CA MET A 221 -0.39 9.75 42.28
C MET A 221 0.45 8.51 41.98
N ASP A 222 0.24 7.90 40.82
CA ASP A 222 1.24 7.05 40.19
C ASP A 222 2.03 7.89 39.18
N THR A 223 3.33 7.64 39.10
CA THR A 223 4.24 8.19 38.08
C THR A 223 3.70 7.86 36.68
N ALA A 224 2.86 8.74 36.14
CA ALA A 224 2.46 8.69 34.73
C ALA A 224 3.75 8.68 33.92
N GLU A 225 3.95 7.63 33.12
CA GLU A 225 5.18 7.42 32.36
C GLU A 225 5.43 8.66 31.48
N ASP A 226 6.56 9.36 31.68
CA ASP A 226 6.89 10.69 31.09
C ASP A 226 6.63 10.81 29.56
N PHE A 227 6.56 9.68 28.85
CA PHE A 227 6.32 9.64 27.42
C PHE A 227 4.83 9.60 27.03
N GLU A 228 3.88 9.31 27.91
CA GLU A 228 2.44 9.26 27.59
C GLU A 228 1.74 10.63 27.59
N ASP A 229 2.40 11.66 28.13
CA ASP A 229 1.87 13.02 28.21
C ASP A 229 1.27 13.56 26.89
N THR A 230 0.30 14.46 26.95
CA THR A 230 -0.19 15.11 25.73
C THR A 230 0.85 16.10 25.17
N LYS A 231 1.15 16.03 23.86
CA LYS A 231 2.14 16.90 23.21
C LYS A 231 1.49 17.89 22.24
N TYR A 232 1.95 19.15 22.28
CA TYR A 232 1.44 20.25 21.45
C TYR A 232 2.54 20.86 20.57
N ILE A 233 2.14 21.38 19.40
CA ILE A 233 3.01 22.21 18.56
C ILE A 233 2.81 23.68 18.93
N VAL A 234 3.87 24.33 19.40
CA VAL A 234 3.83 25.73 19.83
C VAL A 234 4.89 26.54 19.09
N PHE A 235 4.54 27.74 18.62
CA PHE A 235 5.52 28.64 18.01
C PHE A 235 6.49 29.18 19.07
N GLU A 236 7.78 29.24 18.69
CA GLU A 236 8.82 29.74 19.58
C GLU A 236 8.53 31.18 20.07
N SER A 237 7.94 32.03 19.23
CA SER A 237 7.56 33.39 19.63
C SER A 237 6.54 33.40 20.77
N CYS A 238 5.61 32.45 20.80
CA CYS A 238 4.67 32.27 21.89
C CYS A 238 5.37 31.81 23.17
N LEU A 239 6.34 30.88 23.06
CA LEU A 239 7.14 30.43 24.20
C LEU A 239 8.00 31.56 24.77
N LYS A 240 8.68 32.35 23.92
CA LYS A 240 9.55 33.46 24.34
C LYS A 240 8.81 34.48 25.20
N LYS A 241 7.56 34.80 24.88
CA LYS A 241 6.73 35.73 25.66
C LYS A 241 6.60 35.33 27.14
N LEU A 242 6.66 34.03 27.45
CA LEU A 242 6.57 33.53 28.81
C LEU A 242 7.82 33.81 29.66
N PHE A 243 8.96 34.08 29.03
CA PHE A 243 10.25 34.25 29.70
C PHE A 243 10.84 35.66 29.58
N GLN A 244 10.24 36.55 28.78
CA GLN A 244 10.77 37.91 28.55
C GLN A 244 10.74 38.80 29.80
N THR A 245 9.84 38.53 30.75
CA THR A 245 9.63 39.37 31.94
C THR A 245 10.00 38.61 33.20
N CYS A 246 10.76 39.25 34.10
CA CYS A 246 11.12 38.67 35.38
C CYS A 246 9.87 38.47 36.25
N PRO A 247 9.63 37.27 36.80
CA PRO A 247 8.46 37.04 37.65
C PRO A 247 8.51 37.85 38.96
N ILE A 248 9.72 38.21 39.43
CA ILE A 248 9.95 38.96 40.67
C ILE A 248 9.85 40.47 40.45
N CYS A 249 10.78 41.08 39.70
CA CYS A 249 10.86 42.54 39.59
C CYS A 249 10.14 43.14 38.38
N LYS A 250 9.51 42.30 37.54
CA LYS A 250 8.78 42.69 36.32
C LYS A 250 9.61 43.39 35.24
N GLN A 251 10.94 43.45 35.38
CA GLN A 251 11.85 43.97 34.37
C GLN A 251 12.19 42.93 33.29
N HIS A 252 12.76 43.39 32.18
CA HIS A 252 13.15 42.54 31.06
C HIS A 252 14.27 41.55 31.44
N CYS A 253 14.17 40.30 30.98
CA CYS A 253 15.16 39.26 31.19
C CYS A 253 16.01 38.99 29.95
N ASN A 254 17.27 38.65 30.17
CA ASN A 254 18.14 38.09 29.14
C ASN A 254 17.81 36.61 28.96
N LEU A 255 17.52 36.22 27.71
CA LEU A 255 17.14 34.85 27.36
C LEU A 255 18.24 34.17 26.55
N GLN A 256 18.78 33.08 27.09
CA GLN A 256 19.59 32.15 26.33
C GLN A 256 18.75 30.96 25.91
N ARG A 257 18.99 30.48 24.69
CA ARG A 257 18.22 29.39 24.08
C ARG A 257 19.16 28.26 23.68
N ARG A 258 18.78 27.03 24.01
CA ARG A 258 19.39 25.81 23.46
C ARG A 258 18.35 24.97 22.73
N ARG A 259 18.76 24.25 21.69
CA ARG A 259 17.88 23.39 20.89
C ARG A 259 18.58 22.11 20.48
N PHE A 260 17.85 21.01 20.53
CA PHE A 260 18.32 19.68 20.11
C PHE A 260 17.16 18.87 19.52
N GLY A 261 17.02 18.90 18.19
CA GLY A 261 15.89 18.26 17.53
C GLY A 261 14.55 18.89 17.94
N THR A 262 13.65 18.11 18.55
CA THR A 262 12.37 18.60 19.08
C THR A 262 12.52 19.32 20.43
N PHE A 263 13.67 19.22 21.09
CA PHE A 263 13.92 19.83 22.40
C PHE A 263 14.27 21.31 22.28
N VAL A 264 13.67 22.13 23.15
CA VAL A 264 14.07 23.52 23.38
C VAL A 264 14.21 23.79 24.87
N SER A 265 15.27 24.51 25.24
CA SER A 265 15.51 24.99 26.60
C SER A 265 15.69 26.50 26.59
N PHE A 266 15.10 27.16 27.60
CA PHE A 266 15.27 28.58 27.87
C PHE A 266 15.93 28.78 29.22
N THR A 267 16.98 29.59 29.23
CA THR A 267 17.61 30.09 30.46
C THR A 267 17.30 31.57 30.58
N GLN A 268 16.52 31.91 31.60
CA GLN A 268 16.06 33.25 31.90
C GLN A 268 16.91 33.84 33.02
N ASN A 269 17.60 34.95 32.71
CA ASN A 269 18.45 35.67 33.64
C ASN A 269 17.97 37.11 33.78
N CYS A 270 17.65 37.56 34.99
CA CYS A 270 17.31 38.95 35.26
C CYS A 270 18.57 39.74 35.67
N PRO A 271 18.95 40.80 34.94
CA PRO A 271 20.12 41.60 35.30
C PRO A 271 19.89 42.48 36.54
N HIS A 272 18.64 42.74 36.93
CA HIS A 272 18.31 43.65 38.02
C HIS A 272 18.27 43.00 39.40
N CYS A 273 17.73 41.78 39.51
CA CYS A 273 17.55 41.09 40.79
C CYS A 273 18.21 39.71 40.85
N LEU A 274 19.08 39.39 39.88
CA LEU A 274 19.82 38.12 39.77
C LEU A 274 18.94 36.87 39.70
N TYR A 275 17.65 37.02 39.41
CA TYR A 275 16.76 35.88 39.18
C TYR A 275 17.25 35.00 38.03
N HIS A 276 17.32 33.69 38.28
CA HIS A 276 17.72 32.68 37.32
C HIS A 276 16.67 31.58 37.24
N ARG A 277 16.28 31.20 36.02
CA ARG A 277 15.42 30.03 35.78
C ARG A 277 15.87 29.30 34.53
N LYS A 278 15.98 27.98 34.63
CA LYS A 278 16.05 27.09 33.48
C LYS A 278 14.70 26.41 33.28
N TRP A 279 14.23 26.36 32.03
CA TRP A 279 13.03 25.64 31.63
C TRP A 279 13.32 24.79 30.41
N ASP A 280 12.87 23.54 30.45
CA ASP A 280 13.09 22.53 29.42
C ASP A 280 11.73 22.07 28.87
N SER A 281 11.61 21.94 27.55
CA SER A 281 10.31 21.63 26.90
C SER A 281 9.88 20.16 27.01
N GLN A 282 10.79 19.29 27.43
CA GLN A 282 10.59 17.85 27.58
C GLN A 282 11.71 17.31 28.49
N PRO A 283 11.50 16.17 29.17
CA PRO A 283 12.55 15.50 29.91
C PRO A 283 13.73 15.10 29.02
N ILE A 284 14.91 15.06 29.63
CA ILE A 284 16.11 14.46 29.05
C ILE A 284 16.44 13.24 29.90
N MET A 285 16.41 12.06 29.28
CA MET A 285 16.87 10.84 29.92
C MET A 285 18.32 10.61 29.48
N GLU A 286 19.24 10.62 30.46
CA GLU A 286 20.69 10.68 30.26
C GLU A 286 21.13 11.84 29.36
N SER A 287 21.28 11.58 28.06
CA SER A 287 21.69 12.56 27.03
C SER A 287 20.68 12.67 25.88
N THR A 288 19.55 11.97 25.97
CA THR A 288 18.55 11.88 24.91
C THR A 288 17.26 12.57 25.33
N PRO A 289 16.82 13.62 24.61
CA PRO A 289 15.49 14.17 24.81
C PRO A 289 14.42 13.13 24.48
N VAL A 290 13.50 12.88 25.42
CA VAL A 290 12.49 11.79 25.32
C VAL A 290 11.68 11.88 24.04
N GLY A 291 11.21 13.09 23.69
CA GLY A 291 10.44 13.34 22.48
C GLY A 291 11.21 13.12 21.17
N ASN A 292 12.55 13.16 21.18
CA ASN A 292 13.33 12.79 19.99
C ASN A 292 13.29 11.28 19.75
N LEU A 293 13.51 10.47 20.80
CA LEU A 293 13.39 9.03 20.70
C LEU A 293 11.95 8.61 20.40
N GLN A 294 10.97 9.25 21.04
CA GLN A 294 9.56 8.97 20.84
C GLN A 294 9.12 9.24 19.39
N LEU A 295 9.54 10.35 18.79
CA LEU A 295 9.26 10.63 17.37
C LEU A 295 9.93 9.60 16.44
N SER A 296 11.16 9.19 16.75
CA SER A 296 11.84 8.11 16.01
C SER A 296 11.07 6.79 16.09
N ALA A 297 10.66 6.40 17.30
CA ALA A 297 9.90 5.18 17.59
C ALA A 297 8.54 5.18 16.88
N ALA A 298 7.76 6.26 17.03
CA ALA A 298 6.47 6.42 16.37
C ALA A 298 6.56 6.30 14.85
N VAL A 299 7.58 6.92 14.23
CA VAL A 299 7.81 6.80 12.79
C VAL A 299 8.22 5.40 12.38
N TYR A 300 9.12 4.75 13.13
CA TYR A 300 9.62 3.42 12.77
C TYR A 300 8.55 2.34 12.95
N PHE A 301 7.91 2.28 14.12
CA PHE A 301 6.95 1.24 14.48
C PHE A 301 5.66 1.31 13.66
N SER A 302 5.25 2.50 13.22
CA SER A 302 4.13 2.66 12.27
C SER A 302 4.48 2.31 10.83
N GLY A 303 5.72 1.94 10.53
CA GLY A 303 6.20 1.67 9.18
C GLY A 303 6.42 2.92 8.32
N ALA A 304 6.28 4.12 8.89
CA ALA A 304 6.41 5.36 8.16
C ALA A 304 7.85 5.63 7.68
N SER A 305 7.97 6.58 6.74
CA SER A 305 9.26 7.04 6.21
C SER A 305 9.72 8.28 6.96
N PHE A 306 10.84 8.15 7.69
CA PHE A 306 11.47 9.29 8.35
C PHE A 306 11.80 10.40 7.36
N VAL A 307 12.34 10.07 6.18
CA VAL A 307 12.69 11.08 5.15
C VAL A 307 11.45 11.84 4.67
N LYS A 308 10.30 11.17 4.52
CA LYS A 308 9.05 11.86 4.17
C LYS A 308 8.54 12.75 5.33
N MET A 309 8.57 12.24 6.56
CA MET A 309 8.20 13.01 7.76
C MET A 309 9.10 14.25 7.89
N GLU A 310 10.41 14.09 7.77
CA GLU A 310 11.39 15.18 7.86
C GLU A 310 11.14 16.25 6.79
N LYS A 311 10.81 15.85 5.55
CA LYS A 311 10.42 16.79 4.48
C LYS A 311 9.18 17.61 4.85
N ILE A 312 8.16 16.98 5.43
CA ILE A 312 6.94 17.65 5.90
C ILE A 312 7.28 18.63 7.02
N CYS A 313 8.07 18.20 8.02
CA CYS A 313 8.50 19.07 9.12
C CYS A 313 9.33 20.25 8.61
N LYS A 314 10.26 20.04 7.67
CA LYS A 314 11.04 21.10 7.02
C LYS A 314 10.15 22.11 6.30
N ALA A 315 9.14 21.66 5.56
CA ALA A 315 8.18 22.54 4.89
C ALA A 315 7.38 23.40 5.89
N MET A 316 7.01 22.83 7.04
CA MET A 316 6.34 23.53 8.14
C MET A 316 7.30 24.38 9.01
N LYS A 317 8.62 24.30 8.78
CA LYS A 317 9.69 24.82 9.65
C LYS A 317 9.63 24.26 11.09
N LEU A 318 9.01 23.10 11.26
CA LEU A 318 8.96 22.38 12.53
C LEU A 318 10.33 21.76 12.84
N GLN A 319 10.83 21.99 14.06
CA GLN A 319 12.14 21.51 14.48
C GLN A 319 12.08 20.03 14.88
N VAL A 320 12.92 19.22 14.26
CA VAL A 320 13.06 17.78 14.51
C VAL A 320 14.54 17.38 14.43
N HIS A 321 14.90 16.23 14.99
CA HIS A 321 16.27 15.70 14.89
C HIS A 321 16.59 15.23 13.46
N GLN A 322 17.87 15.06 13.17
CA GLN A 322 18.35 14.68 11.84
C GLN A 322 18.27 13.16 11.62
N TYR A 323 18.41 12.74 10.36
CA TYR A 323 18.39 11.32 9.98
C TYR A 323 19.43 10.48 10.72
N ASP A 324 20.63 11.01 10.99
CA ASP A 324 21.67 10.29 11.72
C ASP A 324 21.26 9.97 13.16
N THR A 325 20.56 10.90 13.81
CA THR A 325 19.98 10.68 15.14
C THR A 325 18.89 9.60 15.08
N PHE A 326 18.03 9.64 14.06
CA PHE A 326 17.03 8.59 13.84
C PHE A 326 17.67 7.22 13.63
N ARG A 327 18.76 7.12 12.86
CA ARG A 327 19.48 5.85 12.64
C ARG A 327 20.20 5.36 13.90
N ARG A 328 20.74 6.26 14.71
CA ARG A 328 21.28 5.92 16.03
C ARG A 328 20.19 5.35 16.94
N HIS A 329 19.03 6.03 17.04
CA HIS A 329 17.89 5.50 17.81
C HIS A 329 17.43 4.14 17.28
N SER A 330 17.35 4.00 15.96
CA SER A 330 16.96 2.74 15.31
C SER A 330 17.87 1.60 15.75
N ARG A 331 19.20 1.77 15.67
CA ARG A 331 20.17 0.71 15.95
C ARG A 331 20.28 0.36 17.43
N LEU A 332 20.15 1.36 18.32
CA LEU A 332 20.38 1.17 19.75
C LEU A 332 19.11 0.74 20.50
N PHE A 333 17.93 1.19 20.07
CA PHE A 333 16.70 0.99 20.83
C PHE A 333 15.60 0.32 20.00
N LEU A 334 15.34 0.78 18.76
CA LEU A 334 14.12 0.38 18.05
C LEU A 334 14.23 -0.98 17.37
N GLU A 335 15.30 -1.23 16.61
CA GLU A 335 15.56 -2.50 15.93
C GLU A 335 15.73 -3.66 16.94
N PRO A 336 16.47 -3.49 18.06
CA PRO A 336 16.50 -4.48 19.13
C PRO A 336 15.13 -4.76 19.77
N ALA A 337 14.33 -3.71 20.06
CA ALA A 337 12.98 -3.87 20.61
C ALA A 337 12.05 -4.66 19.67
N ILE A 338 12.09 -4.36 18.37
CA ILE A 338 11.29 -5.06 17.35
C ILE A 338 11.68 -6.53 17.29
N TYR A 339 12.98 -6.83 17.27
CA TYR A 339 13.47 -8.20 17.22
C TYR A 339 13.04 -8.99 18.47
N HIS A 340 13.28 -8.43 19.67
CA HIS A 340 12.90 -9.06 20.93
C HIS A 340 11.40 -9.34 21.00
N LYS A 341 10.57 -8.34 20.67
CA LYS A 341 9.11 -8.51 20.65
C LYS A 341 8.69 -9.59 19.67
N TRP A 342 9.17 -9.54 18.42
CA TRP A 342 8.81 -10.55 17.42
C TRP A 342 9.17 -11.96 17.88
N LYS A 343 10.37 -12.16 18.42
CA LYS A 343 10.82 -13.47 18.90
C LYS A 343 10.03 -13.95 20.10
N THR A 344 9.64 -13.05 21.00
CA THR A 344 8.77 -13.36 22.13
C THR A 344 7.38 -13.78 21.66
N ASP A 345 6.76 -12.98 20.79
CA ASP A 345 5.44 -13.27 20.22
C ASP A 345 5.44 -14.58 19.39
N GLN A 346 6.51 -14.80 18.61
CA GLN A 346 6.72 -16.02 17.84
C GLN A 346 6.85 -17.25 18.76
N GLN A 347 7.63 -17.15 19.83
CA GLN A 347 7.81 -18.24 20.79
C GLN A 347 6.49 -18.61 21.48
N LEU A 348 5.73 -17.61 21.94
CA LEU A 348 4.41 -17.82 22.53
C LEU A 348 3.46 -18.50 21.54
N PHE A 349 3.48 -18.08 20.28
CA PHE A 349 2.64 -18.70 19.26
C PHE A 349 3.08 -20.14 18.96
N LEU A 350 4.38 -20.43 18.90
CA LEU A 350 4.90 -21.79 18.75
C LEU A 350 4.46 -22.68 19.93
N GLU A 351 4.46 -22.18 21.17
CA GLU A 351 3.97 -22.89 22.35
C GLU A 351 2.46 -23.17 22.31
N GLU A 352 1.67 -22.25 21.76
CA GLU A 352 0.24 -22.50 21.48
C GLU A 352 0.08 -23.62 20.44
N LEU A 353 0.87 -23.61 19.38
CA LEU A 353 0.80 -24.61 18.31
C LEU A 353 1.27 -26.00 18.74
N LYS A 354 2.21 -26.10 19.69
CA LYS A 354 2.63 -27.40 20.30
C LYS A 354 1.48 -28.15 20.97
N LYS A 355 0.41 -27.44 21.37
CA LYS A 355 -0.79 -28.04 21.97
C LYS A 355 -1.70 -28.69 20.92
N LYS A 356 -1.50 -28.40 19.63
CA LYS A 356 -2.22 -29.04 18.53
C LYS A 356 -1.48 -30.32 18.11
N ASP A 357 -2.24 -31.34 17.68
CA ASP A 357 -1.65 -32.61 17.20
C ASP A 357 -0.86 -32.39 15.90
N LYS A 358 -1.46 -31.69 14.93
CA LYS A 358 -0.81 -31.29 13.69
C LYS A 358 -1.28 -29.91 13.23
N ILE A 359 -0.46 -29.24 12.44
CA ILE A 359 -0.78 -27.93 11.85
C ILE A 359 -0.72 -27.95 10.32
N ALA A 360 -1.54 -27.14 9.69
CA ALA A 360 -1.48 -26.86 8.25
C ALA A 360 -0.88 -25.47 8.03
N VAL A 361 0.12 -25.37 7.15
CA VAL A 361 0.82 -24.10 6.89
C VAL A 361 0.81 -23.74 5.41
N GLY A 362 0.84 -22.46 5.10
CA GLY A 362 1.02 -21.93 3.77
C GLY A 362 2.35 -21.21 3.69
N GLY A 363 3.02 -21.28 2.54
CA GLY A 363 4.30 -20.60 2.37
C GLY A 363 4.48 -20.02 0.97
N ASP A 364 5.04 -18.81 0.93
CA ASP A 364 5.35 -18.07 -0.29
C ASP A 364 6.54 -17.13 -0.07
N MET A 365 7.31 -16.85 -1.14
CA MET A 365 8.44 -15.93 -1.12
C MET A 365 8.15 -14.67 -1.92
N ARG A 366 8.54 -13.53 -1.34
CA ARG A 366 8.56 -12.24 -2.03
C ARG A 366 9.97 -11.70 -2.18
N ALA A 367 10.35 -11.33 -3.41
CA ALA A 367 11.60 -10.63 -3.70
C ALA A 367 11.49 -9.10 -3.54
N ASP A 368 12.59 -8.44 -3.16
CA ASP A 368 12.69 -6.99 -2.99
C ASP A 368 12.71 -6.19 -4.31
N SER A 369 13.20 -6.78 -5.39
CA SER A 369 13.06 -6.27 -6.76
C SER A 369 12.57 -7.36 -7.73
N PRO A 370 11.93 -6.98 -8.85
CA PRO A 370 11.64 -7.92 -9.94
C PRO A 370 12.92 -8.45 -10.61
N GLY A 371 12.86 -9.66 -11.19
CA GLY A 371 13.92 -10.26 -12.01
C GLY A 371 15.07 -10.91 -11.23
N HIS A 372 16.10 -11.36 -11.96
CA HIS A 372 17.26 -12.08 -11.40
C HIS A 372 18.23 -11.22 -10.57
N SER A 373 17.93 -9.93 -10.37
CA SER A 373 18.78 -8.98 -9.65
C SER A 373 18.34 -8.71 -8.20
N ALA A 374 17.35 -9.45 -7.69
CA ALA A 374 16.88 -9.30 -6.31
C ALA A 374 18.02 -9.50 -5.30
N LYS A 375 18.16 -8.54 -4.36
CA LYS A 375 19.12 -8.64 -3.26
C LYS A 375 18.53 -9.50 -2.14
N PHE A 376 17.26 -9.32 -1.84
CA PHE A 376 16.59 -9.99 -0.72
C PHE A 376 15.35 -10.77 -1.16
N GLY A 377 15.20 -11.98 -0.65
CA GLY A 377 13.96 -12.77 -0.65
C GLY A 377 13.45 -12.91 0.78
N SER A 378 12.19 -12.57 1.01
CA SER A 378 11.51 -12.83 2.27
C SER A 378 10.54 -13.99 2.09
N TYR A 379 10.84 -15.14 2.68
CA TYR A 379 9.92 -16.28 2.75
C TYR A 379 9.00 -16.12 3.95
N THR A 380 7.71 -16.28 3.73
CA THR A 380 6.69 -16.15 4.78
C THR A 380 6.05 -17.51 5.00
N LEU A 381 5.97 -17.93 6.27
CA LEU A 381 5.20 -19.10 6.68
C LEU A 381 3.99 -18.66 7.50
N MET A 382 2.80 -19.06 7.08
CA MET A 382 1.52 -18.74 7.73
C MET A 382 0.87 -20.03 8.23
N GLU A 383 0.31 -20.02 9.43
CA GLU A 383 -0.56 -21.10 9.89
C GLU A 383 -1.98 -20.86 9.34
N LEU A 384 -2.51 -21.84 8.60
CA LEU A 384 -3.63 -21.63 7.69
C LEU A 384 -5.00 -21.54 8.40
N GLU A 385 -5.14 -22.13 9.59
CA GLU A 385 -6.40 -22.13 10.34
C GLU A 385 -6.64 -20.80 11.05
N SER A 386 -5.59 -20.22 11.63
CA SER A 386 -5.60 -18.92 12.28
C SER A 386 -5.33 -17.77 11.32
N GLU A 387 -4.79 -18.07 10.14
CA GLU A 387 -4.27 -17.12 9.16
C GLU A 387 -3.19 -16.20 9.73
N LYS A 388 -2.53 -16.57 10.83
CA LYS A 388 -1.44 -15.78 11.42
C LYS A 388 -0.11 -16.13 10.77
N ILE A 389 0.72 -15.12 10.56
CA ILE A 389 2.13 -15.26 10.19
C ILE A 389 2.85 -15.91 11.37
N LEU A 390 3.39 -17.10 11.11
CA LEU A 390 4.15 -17.89 12.06
C LEU A 390 5.62 -17.50 11.99
N ASP A 391 6.16 -17.36 10.78
CA ASP A 391 7.58 -17.10 10.58
C ASP A 391 7.86 -16.28 9.32
N ILE A 392 8.95 -15.51 9.36
CA ILE A 392 9.45 -14.73 8.22
C ILE A 392 10.97 -14.89 8.16
N GLN A 393 11.46 -15.47 7.07
CA GLN A 393 12.87 -15.71 6.81
C GLN A 393 13.38 -14.77 5.73
N LEU A 394 14.31 -13.89 6.10
CA LEU A 394 15.01 -13.03 5.16
C LEU A 394 16.26 -13.76 4.66
N VAL A 395 16.40 -13.85 3.33
CA VAL A 395 17.55 -14.45 2.65
C VAL A 395 18.12 -13.43 1.68
N GLN A 396 19.42 -13.21 1.71
CA GLN A 396 20.17 -12.41 0.76
C GLN A 396 20.71 -13.32 -0.36
N SER A 397 20.68 -12.84 -1.60
CA SER A 397 20.99 -13.67 -2.77
C SER A 397 22.41 -14.25 -2.78
N ASN A 398 23.41 -13.56 -2.22
CA ASN A 398 24.77 -14.08 -2.10
C ASN A 398 24.92 -15.21 -1.07
N GLU A 399 23.99 -15.39 -0.12
CA GLU A 399 24.01 -16.53 0.80
C GLU A 399 23.78 -17.86 0.08
N VAL A 400 23.09 -17.83 -1.06
CA VAL A 400 22.56 -19.02 -1.74
C VAL A 400 22.94 -19.09 -3.22
N GLY A 401 23.84 -18.22 -3.68
CA GLY A 401 24.30 -18.20 -5.07
C GLY A 401 23.29 -17.66 -6.09
N GLY A 402 22.34 -16.83 -5.66
CA GLY A 402 21.42 -16.10 -6.53
C GLY A 402 19.96 -16.13 -6.06
N SER A 403 19.15 -15.23 -6.63
CA SER A 403 17.74 -15.05 -6.21
C SER A 403 16.87 -16.30 -6.42
N PHE A 404 17.24 -17.14 -7.39
CA PHE A 404 16.55 -18.38 -7.73
C PHE A 404 16.54 -19.43 -6.60
N TYR A 405 17.47 -19.34 -5.66
CA TYR A 405 17.62 -20.31 -4.57
C TYR A 405 17.05 -19.82 -3.23
N MET A 406 16.67 -18.54 -3.14
CA MET A 406 16.23 -17.92 -1.89
C MET A 406 14.93 -18.53 -1.36
N GLU A 407 14.00 -18.92 -2.24
CA GLU A 407 12.71 -19.48 -1.82
C GLU A 407 12.90 -20.81 -1.09
N LYS A 408 13.70 -21.71 -1.70
CA LYS A 408 14.00 -23.01 -1.12
C LYS A 408 14.71 -22.86 0.22
N GLU A 409 15.65 -21.94 0.33
CA GLU A 409 16.39 -21.70 1.56
C GLU A 409 15.51 -21.10 2.66
N GLY A 410 14.66 -20.13 2.32
CA GLY A 410 13.71 -19.56 3.28
C GLY A 410 12.74 -20.61 3.80
N LEU A 411 12.17 -21.43 2.91
CA LEU A 411 11.33 -22.57 3.29
C LEU A 411 12.07 -23.56 4.18
N ARG A 412 13.33 -23.89 3.86
CA ARG A 412 14.15 -24.79 4.67
C ARG A 412 14.29 -24.25 6.10
N ARG A 413 14.68 -22.98 6.26
CA ARG A 413 14.84 -22.33 7.57
C ARG A 413 13.55 -22.35 8.39
N SER A 414 12.41 -22.05 7.77
CA SER A 414 11.12 -22.09 8.46
C SER A 414 10.70 -23.51 8.87
N LEU A 415 10.97 -24.53 8.05
CA LEU A 415 10.70 -25.92 8.41
C LEU A 415 11.63 -26.42 9.52
N ASP A 416 12.90 -26.03 9.48
CA ASP A 416 13.87 -26.35 10.55
C ASP A 416 13.40 -25.72 11.88
N LEU A 417 12.91 -24.47 11.87
CA LEU A 417 12.31 -23.84 13.05
C LEU A 417 11.14 -24.64 13.64
N LEU A 418 10.23 -25.16 12.79
CA LEU A 418 9.12 -26.02 13.25
C LEU A 418 9.63 -27.31 13.87
N GLN A 419 10.61 -27.95 13.23
CA GLN A 419 11.20 -29.21 13.68
C GLN A 419 11.93 -29.02 15.02
N ASP A 420 12.76 -27.99 15.16
CA ASP A 420 13.49 -27.66 16.38
C ASP A 420 12.55 -27.36 17.56
N ASN A 421 11.33 -26.90 17.25
CA ASN A 421 10.28 -26.66 18.23
C ASN A 421 9.35 -27.85 18.47
N ASN A 422 9.59 -29.00 17.86
CA ASN A 422 8.75 -30.21 17.95
C ASN A 422 7.30 -29.96 17.49
N ILE A 423 7.11 -29.18 16.42
CA ILE A 423 5.80 -28.95 15.83
C ILE A 423 5.57 -29.96 14.70
N ASN A 424 4.48 -30.72 14.81
CA ASN A 424 4.08 -31.69 13.80
C ASN A 424 3.33 -31.00 12.64
N LEU A 425 3.91 -31.08 11.45
CA LEU A 425 3.31 -30.54 10.23
C LEU A 425 2.40 -31.60 9.58
N ASP A 426 1.15 -31.24 9.28
CA ASP A 426 0.23 -32.10 8.51
C ASP A 426 0.52 -31.98 7.01
N TYR A 427 0.43 -30.74 6.50
CA TYR A 427 0.75 -30.41 5.12
C TYR A 427 1.12 -28.94 4.95
N ILE A 428 1.76 -28.66 3.82
CA ILE A 428 2.07 -27.30 3.37
C ILE A 428 1.37 -26.97 2.06
N VAL A 429 0.82 -25.76 1.94
CA VAL A 429 0.28 -25.19 0.70
C VAL A 429 1.28 -24.20 0.11
N THR A 430 1.73 -24.43 -1.12
CA THR A 430 2.66 -23.52 -1.82
C THR A 430 2.31 -23.40 -3.30
N ASP A 431 3.02 -22.52 -3.99
CA ASP A 431 3.04 -22.46 -5.45
C ASP A 431 3.70 -23.68 -6.09
N ARG A 432 3.47 -23.82 -7.41
CA ARG A 432 3.99 -24.92 -8.24
C ARG A 432 5.45 -24.70 -8.61
N HIS A 433 6.33 -24.64 -7.62
CA HIS A 433 7.78 -24.52 -7.85
C HIS A 433 8.49 -25.88 -7.77
N THR A 434 9.24 -26.23 -8.84
CA THR A 434 9.84 -27.57 -9.00
C THR A 434 10.90 -27.89 -7.94
N GLN A 435 11.69 -26.89 -7.53
CA GLN A 435 12.70 -27.07 -6.49
C GLN A 435 12.06 -27.33 -5.13
N VAL A 436 11.03 -26.54 -4.77
CA VAL A 436 10.25 -26.70 -3.54
C VAL A 436 9.60 -28.08 -3.51
N LYS A 437 8.95 -28.51 -4.60
CA LYS A 437 8.36 -29.85 -4.73
C LYS A 437 9.37 -30.96 -4.46
N THR A 438 10.56 -30.85 -5.07
CA THR A 438 11.62 -31.88 -4.93
C THR A 438 12.14 -31.92 -3.50
N PHE A 439 12.33 -30.75 -2.89
CA PHE A 439 12.80 -30.61 -1.52
C PHE A 439 11.80 -31.17 -0.49
N LEU A 440 10.52 -30.82 -0.60
CA LEU A 440 9.46 -31.30 0.31
C LEU A 440 9.28 -32.82 0.20
N ARG A 441 9.35 -33.38 -1.02
CA ARG A 441 9.33 -34.84 -1.22
C ARG A 441 10.50 -35.52 -0.51
N GLY A 442 11.69 -34.93 -0.54
CA GLY A 442 12.87 -35.46 0.17
C GLY A 442 12.72 -35.45 1.69
N ARG A 443 11.90 -34.54 2.25
CA ARG A 443 11.57 -34.46 3.68
C ARG A 443 10.32 -35.25 4.08
N ASN A 444 9.70 -35.97 3.14
CA ASN A 444 8.43 -36.68 3.36
C ASN A 444 7.30 -35.77 3.88
N ILE A 445 7.25 -34.52 3.41
CA ILE A 445 6.22 -33.54 3.77
C ILE A 445 5.13 -33.53 2.69
N THR A 446 3.87 -33.63 3.12
CA THR A 446 2.70 -33.52 2.24
C THR A 446 2.57 -32.10 1.72
N GLN A 447 2.56 -31.95 0.39
CA GLN A 447 2.42 -30.67 -0.29
C GLN A 447 1.13 -30.63 -1.10
N TYR A 448 0.35 -29.57 -0.89
CA TYR A 448 -0.76 -29.18 -1.74
C TYR A 448 -0.46 -27.87 -2.48
N TYR A 449 -1.18 -27.64 -3.58
CA TYR A 449 -1.05 -26.43 -4.39
C TYR A 449 -2.22 -25.49 -4.16
N ASP A 450 -1.94 -24.19 -4.26
CA ASP A 450 -2.98 -23.19 -4.31
C ASP A 450 -3.80 -23.32 -5.60
N VAL A 451 -5.12 -23.36 -5.42
CA VAL A 451 -6.12 -23.44 -6.49
C VAL A 451 -6.10 -22.17 -7.33
N TRP A 452 -5.86 -21.01 -6.73
CA TRP A 452 -5.89 -19.74 -7.46
C TRP A 452 -4.76 -19.64 -8.49
N HIS A 453 -3.51 -19.95 -8.11
CA HIS A 453 -2.39 -19.94 -9.05
C HIS A 453 -2.62 -20.91 -10.22
N MET A 454 -3.16 -22.11 -9.94
CA MET A 454 -3.54 -23.09 -10.94
C MET A 454 -4.65 -22.59 -11.89
N GLU A 455 -5.72 -22.03 -11.33
CA GLU A 455 -6.83 -21.46 -12.10
C GLU A 455 -6.37 -20.30 -12.98
N LYS A 456 -5.52 -19.40 -12.44
CA LYS A 456 -4.98 -18.25 -13.16
C LYS A 456 -4.17 -18.69 -14.38
N GLY A 457 -3.26 -19.64 -14.21
CA GLY A 457 -2.46 -20.21 -15.31
C GLY A 457 -3.35 -20.88 -16.37
N LEU A 458 -4.36 -21.63 -15.94
CA LEU A 458 -5.32 -22.26 -16.84
C LEU A 458 -6.19 -21.23 -17.57
N SER A 459 -6.64 -20.19 -16.87
CA SER A 459 -7.45 -19.11 -17.44
C SER A 459 -6.72 -18.40 -18.57
N LYS A 460 -5.43 -18.09 -18.41
CA LYS A 460 -4.62 -17.47 -19.47
C LYS A 460 -4.62 -18.35 -20.74
N LYS A 461 -4.52 -19.67 -20.57
CA LYS A 461 -4.53 -20.65 -21.68
C LYS A 461 -5.92 -20.76 -22.32
N LEU A 462 -6.99 -20.83 -21.52
CA LEU A 462 -8.37 -20.83 -22.02
C LEU A 462 -8.71 -19.55 -22.78
N ASP A 463 -8.28 -18.40 -22.26
CA ASP A 463 -8.47 -17.10 -22.91
C ASP A 463 -7.74 -17.05 -24.25
N LYS A 464 -6.52 -17.59 -24.34
CA LYS A 464 -5.78 -17.72 -25.61
C LYS A 464 -6.52 -18.60 -26.61
N LEU A 465 -7.04 -19.76 -26.20
CA LEU A 465 -7.83 -20.65 -27.07
C LEU A 465 -9.13 -19.98 -27.54
N SER A 466 -9.79 -19.21 -26.67
CA SER A 466 -11.06 -18.55 -26.98
C SER A 466 -10.98 -17.44 -28.04
N LYS A 467 -9.77 -17.00 -28.40
CA LYS A 467 -9.53 -16.02 -29.47
C LYS A 467 -9.72 -16.62 -30.86
N ASP A 468 -9.65 -17.95 -30.99
CA ASP A 468 -9.90 -18.65 -32.23
C ASP A 468 -11.41 -18.64 -32.55
N LYS A 469 -11.76 -18.37 -33.82
CA LYS A 469 -13.17 -18.23 -34.27
C LYS A 469 -13.95 -19.52 -34.04
N GLU A 470 -13.31 -20.67 -34.22
CA GLU A 470 -13.93 -21.99 -34.03
C GLU A 470 -14.05 -22.38 -32.54
N CYS A 471 -13.46 -21.60 -31.62
CA CYS A 471 -13.38 -21.91 -30.20
C CYS A 471 -14.09 -20.86 -29.30
N GLN A 472 -14.96 -20.02 -29.86
CA GLN A 472 -15.65 -18.98 -29.09
C GLN A 472 -16.53 -19.52 -27.95
N LEU A 473 -17.00 -20.77 -28.07
CA LEU A 473 -17.78 -21.45 -27.02
C LEU A 473 -17.00 -21.57 -25.70
N ILE A 474 -15.67 -21.69 -25.76
CA ILE A 474 -14.78 -21.72 -24.58
C ILE A 474 -14.98 -20.47 -23.73
N LYS A 475 -15.15 -19.30 -24.35
CA LYS A 475 -15.35 -18.04 -23.61
C LYS A 475 -16.63 -18.06 -22.77
N LYS A 476 -17.68 -18.70 -23.28
CA LYS A 476 -18.97 -18.84 -22.56
C LYS A 476 -18.84 -19.78 -21.36
N TRP A 477 -18.04 -20.84 -21.49
CA TRP A 477 -17.81 -21.85 -20.44
C TRP A 477 -16.66 -21.54 -19.48
N SER A 478 -15.77 -20.59 -19.80
CA SER A 478 -14.59 -20.26 -19.01
C SER A 478 -14.90 -20.06 -17.52
N ALA A 479 -15.96 -19.31 -17.19
CA ALA A 479 -16.37 -19.11 -15.80
C ALA A 479 -16.80 -20.40 -15.10
N ALA A 480 -17.51 -21.29 -15.79
CA ALA A 480 -17.95 -22.57 -15.25
C ALA A 480 -16.76 -23.52 -15.05
N ILE A 481 -15.82 -23.59 -16.01
CA ILE A 481 -14.60 -24.40 -15.91
C ILE A 481 -13.77 -23.98 -14.68
N LYS A 482 -13.59 -22.67 -14.47
CA LYS A 482 -12.89 -22.13 -13.29
C LYS A 482 -13.58 -22.53 -11.99
N ASN A 483 -14.88 -22.31 -11.90
CA ASN A 483 -15.66 -22.66 -10.71
C ASN A 483 -15.64 -24.17 -10.44
N HIS A 484 -15.62 -25.00 -11.48
CA HIS A 484 -15.53 -26.45 -11.36
C HIS A 484 -14.20 -26.89 -10.75
N MET A 485 -13.10 -26.18 -11.02
CA MET A 485 -11.80 -26.46 -10.38
C MET A 485 -11.87 -26.23 -8.86
N TYR A 486 -12.40 -25.08 -8.44
CA TYR A 486 -12.61 -24.78 -7.03
C TYR A 486 -13.55 -25.79 -6.37
N TRP A 487 -14.64 -26.13 -7.03
CA TRP A 487 -15.60 -27.12 -6.53
C TRP A 487 -14.98 -28.52 -6.43
N ALA A 488 -14.23 -28.97 -7.43
CA ALA A 488 -13.55 -30.26 -7.41
C ALA A 488 -12.53 -30.31 -6.27
N ALA A 489 -11.79 -29.24 -6.03
CA ALA A 489 -10.85 -29.15 -4.91
C ALA A 489 -11.58 -29.16 -3.55
N SER A 490 -12.58 -28.31 -3.36
CA SER A 490 -13.23 -28.10 -2.05
C SER A 490 -14.23 -29.20 -1.67
N SER A 491 -14.79 -29.91 -2.64
CA SER A 491 -15.78 -30.96 -2.38
C SER A 491 -15.16 -32.35 -2.24
N SER A 492 -13.85 -32.49 -2.35
CA SER A 492 -13.16 -33.79 -2.40
C SER A 492 -12.12 -33.93 -1.30
N LYS A 493 -11.97 -35.15 -0.79
CA LYS A 493 -11.00 -35.44 0.27
C LYS A 493 -9.71 -36.06 -0.27
N THR A 494 -9.79 -36.78 -1.39
CA THR A 494 -8.64 -37.50 -1.96
C THR A 494 -8.21 -36.93 -3.31
N GLY A 495 -6.94 -37.15 -3.66
CA GLY A 495 -6.42 -36.77 -4.98
C GLY A 495 -7.15 -37.46 -6.15
N PRO A 496 -7.42 -38.77 -6.09
CA PRO A 496 -8.22 -39.46 -7.11
C PRO A 496 -9.62 -38.86 -7.30
N GLU A 497 -10.32 -38.55 -6.20
CA GLU A 497 -11.66 -37.93 -6.27
C GLU A 497 -11.62 -36.54 -6.93
N LYS A 498 -10.60 -35.71 -6.62
CA LYS A 498 -10.37 -34.41 -7.28
C LYS A 498 -10.18 -34.58 -8.77
N VAL A 499 -9.40 -35.60 -9.18
CA VAL A 499 -9.15 -35.90 -10.59
C VAL A 499 -10.42 -36.41 -11.27
N ALA A 500 -11.16 -37.34 -10.66
CA ALA A 500 -12.41 -37.90 -11.21
C ALA A 500 -13.47 -36.80 -11.44
N LYS A 501 -13.67 -35.92 -10.46
CA LYS A 501 -14.55 -34.75 -10.63
C LYS A 501 -14.04 -33.78 -11.68
N TRP A 502 -12.73 -33.59 -11.80
CA TRP A 502 -12.17 -32.69 -12.82
C TRP A 502 -12.29 -33.24 -14.23
N THR A 503 -12.00 -34.53 -14.45
CA THR A 503 -12.10 -35.19 -15.75
C THR A 503 -13.55 -35.31 -16.20
N SER A 504 -14.49 -35.51 -15.26
CA SER A 504 -15.92 -35.53 -15.56
C SER A 504 -16.45 -34.24 -16.19
N LEU A 505 -15.73 -33.12 -16.03
CA LEU A 505 -16.04 -31.85 -16.67
C LEU A 505 -16.11 -31.98 -18.21
N ILE A 506 -15.29 -32.84 -18.82
CA ILE A 506 -15.29 -33.06 -20.27
C ILE A 506 -16.61 -33.65 -20.75
N ASN A 507 -17.18 -34.58 -19.99
CA ASN A 507 -18.50 -35.14 -20.24
C ASN A 507 -19.57 -34.08 -19.93
N HIS A 508 -19.42 -33.37 -18.81
CA HIS A 508 -20.39 -32.36 -18.37
C HIS A 508 -20.58 -31.22 -19.39
N ILE A 509 -19.50 -30.69 -19.99
CA ILE A 509 -19.60 -29.63 -21.02
C ILE A 509 -20.22 -30.10 -22.34
N GLN A 510 -20.38 -31.41 -22.53
CA GLN A 510 -21.09 -32.05 -23.64
C GLN A 510 -22.52 -32.47 -23.25
N ASN A 511 -22.99 -32.07 -22.08
CA ASN A 511 -24.28 -32.46 -21.50
C ASN A 511 -24.39 -33.97 -21.16
N VAL A 512 -23.26 -34.64 -20.92
CA VAL A 512 -23.20 -36.02 -20.45
C VAL A 512 -22.94 -36.02 -18.95
N HIS A 513 -23.91 -36.50 -18.17
CA HIS A 513 -23.91 -36.40 -16.69
C HIS A 513 -23.57 -37.72 -15.98
N THR A 514 -23.34 -38.79 -16.73
CA THR A 514 -22.89 -40.11 -16.26
C THR A 514 -21.45 -40.35 -16.72
N HIS A 515 -20.64 -40.98 -15.88
CA HIS A 515 -19.21 -41.11 -16.08
C HIS A 515 -18.74 -42.52 -15.73
N ASP A 516 -17.72 -43.00 -16.42
CA ASP A 516 -17.19 -44.35 -16.22
C ASP A 516 -16.31 -44.46 -14.96
N ASP A 517 -15.89 -43.33 -14.39
CA ASP A 517 -15.02 -43.28 -13.21
C ASP A 517 -15.81 -43.62 -11.93
N PRO A 518 -15.45 -44.68 -11.19
CA PRO A 518 -16.18 -45.11 -10.00
C PRO A 518 -16.09 -44.12 -8.84
N GLU A 519 -15.06 -43.27 -8.79
CA GLU A 519 -14.90 -42.25 -7.75
C GLU A 519 -15.90 -41.09 -7.93
N PHE A 520 -16.39 -40.87 -9.16
CA PHE A 520 -17.42 -39.87 -9.45
C PHE A 520 -18.32 -40.29 -10.64
N PRO A 521 -19.24 -41.25 -10.45
CA PRO A 521 -19.97 -41.88 -11.56
C PRO A 521 -21.12 -41.01 -12.13
N LYS A 522 -21.58 -40.00 -11.39
CA LYS A 522 -22.68 -39.11 -11.81
C LYS A 522 -22.53 -37.69 -11.28
N CYS A 523 -22.92 -36.69 -12.08
CA CYS A 523 -22.93 -35.28 -11.69
C CYS A 523 -23.79 -35.03 -10.43
N ALA A 524 -23.28 -34.18 -9.52
CA ALA A 524 -23.86 -33.88 -8.20
C ALA A 524 -24.95 -32.78 -8.25
N HIS A 525 -25.78 -32.79 -9.30
CA HIS A 525 -26.93 -31.89 -9.41
C HIS A 525 -28.04 -32.56 -10.23
N PRO A 526 -29.30 -32.11 -10.10
CA PRO A 526 -30.39 -32.55 -10.97
C PRO A 526 -30.08 -32.24 -12.45
N GLU A 527 -30.54 -33.09 -13.35
CA GLU A 527 -30.39 -32.85 -14.79
C GLU A 527 -31.15 -31.58 -15.19
N LYS A 528 -30.40 -30.56 -15.61
CA LYS A 528 -30.99 -29.34 -16.15
C LYS A 528 -31.28 -29.57 -17.63
N VAL A 529 -32.56 -29.68 -17.98
CA VAL A 529 -33.02 -29.81 -19.36
C VAL A 529 -32.84 -28.48 -20.10
N SER A 530 -31.64 -28.21 -20.62
CA SER A 530 -31.44 -27.14 -21.60
C SER A 530 -31.55 -27.71 -23.00
N ARG A 531 -32.67 -27.44 -23.67
CA ARG A 531 -32.97 -27.92 -25.04
C ARG A 531 -32.19 -27.19 -26.14
N ASP A 532 -31.28 -26.28 -25.79
CA ASP A 532 -30.48 -25.50 -26.76
C ASP A 532 -29.12 -26.19 -26.98
N PRO A 533 -28.91 -26.89 -28.11
CA PRO A 533 -27.66 -27.61 -28.39
C PRO A 533 -26.47 -26.66 -28.57
N SER A 534 -26.71 -25.39 -28.92
CA SER A 534 -25.65 -24.40 -29.19
C SER A 534 -24.87 -23.98 -27.93
N LYS A 535 -25.37 -24.34 -26.75
CA LYS A 535 -24.72 -24.10 -25.46
C LYS A 535 -23.68 -25.16 -25.14
N TRP A 536 -23.73 -26.32 -25.75
CA TRP A 536 -22.89 -27.47 -25.39
C TRP A 536 -21.82 -27.72 -26.44
N PHE A 537 -20.70 -28.29 -26.00
CA PHE A 537 -19.67 -28.74 -26.92
C PHE A 537 -20.18 -29.93 -27.71
N GLN A 538 -19.97 -29.91 -29.03
CA GLN A 538 -20.35 -31.02 -29.89
C GLN A 538 -19.22 -32.07 -29.91
N PRO A 539 -19.56 -33.37 -29.87
CA PRO A 539 -18.58 -34.44 -30.04
C PRO A 539 -17.76 -34.25 -31.32
N GLY A 540 -16.45 -34.47 -31.25
CA GLY A 540 -15.54 -34.30 -32.40
C GLY A 540 -15.25 -32.87 -32.83
N SER A 541 -15.78 -31.85 -32.14
CA SER A 541 -15.47 -30.45 -32.46
C SER A 541 -14.01 -30.08 -32.11
N LEU A 542 -13.41 -29.18 -32.90
CA LEU A 542 -12.05 -28.69 -32.64
C LEU A 542 -11.94 -27.99 -31.27
N ALA A 543 -13.00 -27.29 -30.85
CA ALA A 543 -13.06 -26.63 -29.56
C ALA A 543 -13.01 -27.63 -28.40
N LEU A 544 -13.74 -28.75 -28.49
CA LEU A 544 -13.71 -29.81 -27.50
C LEU A 544 -12.33 -30.45 -27.42
N TYR A 545 -11.75 -30.83 -28.55
CA TYR A 545 -10.40 -31.41 -28.61
C TYR A 545 -9.34 -30.51 -27.96
N LYS A 546 -9.35 -29.20 -28.26
CA LYS A 546 -8.40 -28.25 -27.68
C LYS A 546 -8.59 -28.07 -26.17
N VAL A 547 -9.83 -28.04 -25.69
CA VAL A 547 -10.15 -27.93 -24.26
C VAL A 547 -9.76 -29.20 -23.53
N GLU A 548 -10.16 -30.37 -24.01
CA GLU A 548 -9.82 -31.66 -23.43
C GLU A 548 -8.31 -31.85 -23.30
N LYS A 549 -7.56 -31.57 -24.38
CA LYS A 549 -6.09 -31.63 -24.37
C LYS A 549 -5.47 -30.68 -23.34
N LEU A 550 -6.10 -29.53 -23.08
CA LEU A 550 -5.64 -28.57 -22.09
C LEU A 550 -5.98 -29.02 -20.65
N LEU A 551 -7.20 -29.48 -20.41
CA LEU A 551 -7.71 -29.80 -19.07
C LEU A 551 -7.24 -31.18 -18.57
N VAL A 552 -7.06 -32.16 -19.46
CA VAL A 552 -6.78 -33.56 -19.14
C VAL A 552 -5.32 -33.93 -19.42
N ASN A 553 -4.44 -32.93 -19.60
CA ASN A 553 -3.01 -33.18 -19.70
C ASN A 553 -2.49 -33.86 -18.43
N LYS A 554 -1.64 -34.90 -18.57
CA LYS A 554 -1.00 -35.63 -17.45
C LYS A 554 -0.45 -34.71 -16.36
N ARG A 555 0.18 -33.59 -16.73
CA ARG A 555 0.69 -32.60 -15.76
C ARG A 555 -0.44 -31.93 -14.98
N VAL A 556 -1.50 -31.50 -15.67
CA VAL A 556 -2.67 -30.86 -15.06
C VAL A 556 -3.38 -31.82 -14.12
N LEU A 557 -3.59 -33.09 -14.52
CA LEU A 557 -4.21 -34.09 -13.65
C LEU A 557 -3.36 -34.36 -12.40
N GLY A 558 -2.04 -34.47 -12.57
CA GLY A 558 -1.12 -34.60 -11.44
C GLY A 558 -1.19 -33.41 -10.48
N ASP A 559 -1.34 -32.19 -11.00
CA ASP A 559 -1.47 -30.99 -10.16
C ASP A 559 -2.87 -30.88 -9.54
N VAL A 560 -3.94 -31.26 -10.25
CA VAL A 560 -5.33 -31.31 -9.75
C VAL A 560 -5.45 -32.25 -8.55
N SER A 561 -4.79 -33.40 -8.60
CA SER A 561 -4.76 -34.35 -7.48
C SER A 561 -4.18 -33.76 -6.20
N LYS A 562 -3.39 -32.68 -6.31
CA LYS A 562 -2.71 -31.98 -5.22
C LYS A 562 -3.33 -30.62 -4.89
N LEU A 563 -4.49 -30.27 -5.44
CA LEU A 563 -5.13 -29.01 -5.06
C LEU A 563 -5.53 -29.03 -3.57
N SER A 564 -5.30 -27.93 -2.87
CA SER A 564 -5.75 -27.77 -1.49
C SER A 564 -7.28 -27.79 -1.41
N SER A 565 -7.83 -28.58 -0.49
CA SER A 565 -9.30 -28.70 -0.27
C SER A 565 -9.85 -27.57 0.61
N ASP A 566 -9.13 -27.26 1.69
CA ASP A 566 -9.69 -26.49 2.81
C ASP A 566 -9.11 -25.08 2.92
N HIS A 567 -7.85 -24.90 2.52
CA HIS A 567 -7.13 -23.65 2.76
C HIS A 567 -6.57 -23.06 1.46
N GLN A 568 -6.80 -21.76 1.26
CA GLN A 568 -6.24 -20.97 0.16
C GLN A 568 -5.19 -19.99 0.69
N THR A 569 -4.22 -19.60 -0.15
CA THR A 569 -3.14 -18.69 0.23
C THR A 569 -3.51 -17.20 0.05
N SER A 570 -4.79 -16.87 -0.17
CA SER A 570 -5.22 -15.46 -0.34
C SER A 570 -4.85 -14.54 0.84
N SER A 571 -4.79 -15.08 2.07
CA SER A 571 -4.33 -14.32 3.24
C SER A 571 -2.82 -14.06 3.22
N LEU A 572 -2.00 -14.94 2.62
CA LEU A 572 -0.57 -14.67 2.37
C LEU A 572 -0.39 -13.53 1.36
N GLU A 573 -1.20 -13.50 0.28
CA GLU A 573 -1.18 -12.37 -0.66
C GLU A 573 -1.56 -11.06 0.03
N ALA A 574 -2.56 -11.11 0.93
CA ALA A 574 -2.95 -9.97 1.75
C ALA A 574 -1.81 -9.49 2.65
N PHE A 575 -1.05 -10.41 3.23
CA PHE A 575 0.16 -10.08 3.98
C PHE A 575 1.23 -9.43 3.10
N HIS A 576 1.50 -9.95 1.90
CA HIS A 576 2.45 -9.34 0.96
C HIS A 576 2.09 -7.89 0.59
N SER A 577 0.80 -7.57 0.54
CA SER A 577 0.35 -6.17 0.38
C SER A 577 0.62 -5.30 1.61
N VAL A 578 0.59 -5.86 2.82
CA VAL A 578 1.02 -5.15 4.04
C VAL A 578 2.53 -4.92 4.03
N VAL A 579 3.33 -5.90 3.62
CA VAL A 579 4.79 -5.76 3.49
C VAL A 579 5.17 -4.57 2.62
N ILE A 580 4.46 -4.29 1.52
CA ILE A 580 4.74 -3.13 0.65
C ILE A 580 4.65 -1.79 1.40
N ARG A 581 3.84 -1.69 2.46
CA ARG A 581 3.72 -0.46 3.28
C ARG A 581 4.93 -0.27 4.18
N PHE A 582 5.38 -1.35 4.82
CA PHE A 582 6.47 -1.31 5.78
C PHE A 582 7.83 -1.38 5.09
N ALA A 583 7.96 -2.12 4.00
CA ALA A 583 9.16 -2.29 3.19
C ALA A 583 8.86 -2.10 1.69
N PRO A 584 8.64 -0.84 1.24
CA PRO A 584 8.41 -0.54 -0.17
C PRO A 584 9.62 -0.96 -1.03
N LYS A 585 9.36 -1.53 -2.22
CA LYS A 585 10.41 -1.93 -3.18
C LYS A 585 11.28 -0.76 -3.67
N SER A 586 10.77 0.48 -3.57
CA SER A 586 11.49 1.69 -3.99
C SER A 586 12.47 2.25 -2.96
N VAL A 587 12.59 1.61 -1.79
CA VAL A 587 13.49 2.04 -0.72
C VAL A 587 14.45 0.90 -0.40
N VAL A 588 15.74 1.21 -0.38
CA VAL A 588 16.79 0.26 0.00
C VAL A 588 16.93 0.27 1.52
N PHE A 589 16.91 -0.92 2.12
CA PHE A 589 17.13 -1.11 3.54
C PHE A 589 18.38 -1.97 3.79
N PRO A 590 19.12 -1.73 4.88
CA PRO A 590 20.10 -2.70 5.36
C PRO A 590 19.39 -3.98 5.82
N PHE A 591 20.11 -5.11 5.89
CA PHE A 591 19.56 -6.42 6.25
C PHE A 591 18.67 -6.37 7.51
N VAL A 592 19.22 -5.88 8.62
CA VAL A 592 18.50 -5.75 9.91
C VAL A 592 17.28 -4.84 9.78
N GLY A 593 17.39 -3.73 9.03
CA GLY A 593 16.29 -2.81 8.81
C GLY A 593 15.16 -3.42 7.98
N MET A 594 15.50 -4.24 6.97
CA MET A 594 14.53 -5.00 6.17
C MET A 594 13.81 -6.03 7.07
N MET A 595 14.57 -6.82 7.81
CA MET A 595 14.04 -7.83 8.74
C MET A 595 13.08 -7.20 9.76
N CYS A 596 13.47 -6.12 10.44
CA CYS A 596 12.63 -5.45 11.42
C CYS A 596 11.32 -4.90 10.79
N ARG A 597 11.39 -4.38 9.56
CA ARG A 597 10.19 -3.92 8.84
C ARG A 597 9.26 -5.05 8.45
N LEU A 598 9.81 -6.22 8.10
CA LEU A 598 9.02 -7.44 7.86
C LEU A 598 8.35 -7.93 9.16
N TYR A 599 9.06 -7.90 10.29
CA TYR A 599 8.49 -8.25 11.59
C TYR A 599 7.38 -7.29 12.02
N LEU A 600 7.54 -5.98 11.83
CA LEU A 600 6.48 -5.00 12.05
C LEU A 600 5.26 -5.28 11.15
N ALA A 601 5.47 -5.62 9.89
CA ALA A 601 4.39 -6.04 9.00
C ALA A 601 3.68 -7.29 9.53
N GLY A 602 4.44 -8.28 10.02
CA GLY A 602 3.92 -9.51 10.62
C GLY A 602 3.07 -9.24 11.86
N MET A 603 3.58 -8.44 12.81
CA MET A 603 2.84 -8.02 14.01
C MET A 603 1.55 -7.30 13.64
N HIS A 604 1.64 -6.30 12.73
CA HIS A 604 0.47 -5.56 12.27
C HIS A 604 -0.57 -6.49 11.62
N PHE A 605 -0.14 -7.44 10.80
CA PHE A 605 -1.03 -8.38 10.13
C PHE A 605 -1.69 -9.33 11.13
N ASN A 606 -0.92 -9.94 12.03
CA ASN A 606 -1.41 -10.89 13.03
C ASN A 606 -2.45 -10.27 13.97
N GLU A 607 -2.26 -9.00 14.35
CA GLU A 607 -3.24 -8.26 15.15
C GLU A 607 -4.55 -8.00 14.36
N ASN A 608 -4.46 -7.83 13.03
CA ASN A 608 -5.55 -7.32 12.21
C ASN A 608 -6.23 -8.33 11.26
N VAL A 609 -5.79 -9.59 11.24
CA VAL A 609 -6.29 -10.63 10.30
C VAL A 609 -7.74 -11.02 10.62
N LYS A 610 -8.07 -11.28 11.89
CA LYS A 610 -9.41 -11.70 12.36
C LYS A 610 -10.35 -10.55 12.75
N ARG A 611 -10.18 -9.35 12.17
CA ARG A 611 -11.09 -8.23 12.43
C ARG A 611 -12.54 -8.56 12.06
N ALA A 612 -13.44 -8.32 13.00
CA ALA A 612 -14.88 -8.49 12.82
C ALA A 612 -15.43 -7.60 11.70
N GLN A 613 -16.56 -8.01 11.11
CA GLN A 613 -17.31 -7.16 10.19
C GLN A 613 -17.95 -5.99 10.96
N ALA A 614 -17.79 -4.79 10.44
CA ALA A 614 -18.40 -3.59 10.99
C ALA A 614 -19.92 -3.65 10.82
N THR A 615 -20.64 -3.20 11.85
CA THR A 615 -22.11 -3.14 11.87
C THR A 615 -22.59 -1.70 12.07
N SER A 616 -23.68 -1.33 11.41
CA SER A 616 -24.41 -0.09 11.69
C SER A 616 -25.85 -0.41 12.02
N LYS A 617 -26.33 0.02 13.20
CA LYS A 617 -27.67 -0.31 13.73
C LYS A 617 -27.97 -1.83 13.69
N GLY A 618 -26.99 -2.64 14.06
CA GLY A 618 -27.10 -4.11 14.05
C GLY A 618 -27.02 -4.78 12.67
N LYS A 619 -26.89 -4.01 11.57
CA LYS A 619 -26.75 -4.56 10.21
C LYS A 619 -25.29 -4.59 9.76
N ALA A 620 -24.88 -5.71 9.19
CA ALA A 620 -23.53 -5.92 8.67
C ALA A 620 -23.26 -5.00 7.46
N LEU A 621 -22.15 -4.27 7.48
CA LEU A 621 -21.77 -3.31 6.44
C LEU A 621 -21.04 -4.00 5.29
N PHE A 622 -21.43 -3.67 4.07
CA PHE A 622 -20.77 -4.10 2.84
C PHE A 622 -20.37 -2.89 2.01
N LYS A 623 -19.24 -3.00 1.32
CA LYS A 623 -18.83 -2.06 0.27
C LYS A 623 -18.91 -2.75 -1.08
N VAL A 624 -19.36 -2.03 -2.09
CA VAL A 624 -19.32 -2.50 -3.47
C VAL A 624 -17.94 -2.23 -4.03
N ALA A 625 -17.22 -3.29 -4.39
CA ALA A 625 -15.94 -3.22 -5.08
C ALA A 625 -16.11 -3.57 -6.55
N TYR A 626 -15.28 -2.98 -7.42
CA TYR A 626 -15.21 -3.31 -8.84
C TYR A 626 -13.82 -3.83 -9.17
N PRO A 627 -13.53 -5.12 -8.89
CA PRO A 627 -12.23 -5.68 -9.19
C PRO A 627 -11.93 -5.61 -10.69
N LYS A 628 -10.70 -5.22 -11.04
CA LYS A 628 -10.28 -5.02 -12.43
C LYS A 628 -10.43 -6.29 -13.28
N TYR A 629 -10.11 -7.46 -12.71
CA TYR A 629 -10.26 -8.76 -13.39
C TYR A 629 -11.72 -9.09 -13.75
N LYS A 630 -12.69 -8.57 -12.99
CA LYS A 630 -14.11 -8.74 -13.27
C LYS A 630 -14.64 -7.79 -14.34
N LYS A 631 -13.78 -6.95 -14.95
CA LYS A 631 -14.08 -6.08 -16.10
C LYS A 631 -15.40 -5.31 -15.93
N GLY A 632 -15.57 -4.67 -14.77
CA GLY A 632 -16.73 -3.84 -14.46
C GLY A 632 -17.88 -4.54 -13.73
N LYS A 633 -17.81 -5.86 -13.45
CA LYS A 633 -18.82 -6.52 -12.59
C LYS A 633 -18.55 -6.22 -11.10
N PRO A 634 -19.57 -5.80 -10.34
CA PRO A 634 -19.40 -5.49 -8.92
C PRO A 634 -19.23 -6.78 -8.08
N THR A 635 -18.65 -6.63 -6.90
CA THR A 635 -18.61 -7.65 -5.85
C THR A 635 -18.82 -6.96 -4.51
N ALA A 636 -19.74 -7.50 -3.70
CA ALA A 636 -19.90 -7.05 -2.32
C ALA A 636 -18.71 -7.58 -1.50
N LYS A 637 -18.00 -6.68 -0.82
CA LYS A 637 -16.95 -7.04 0.14
C LYS A 637 -17.40 -6.61 1.54
N PRO A 638 -17.27 -7.46 2.58
CA PRO A 638 -17.58 -7.06 3.94
C PRO A 638 -16.65 -5.93 4.38
N VAL A 639 -17.19 -4.92 5.08
CA VAL A 639 -16.39 -3.85 5.68
C VAL A 639 -15.95 -4.32 7.05
N LYS A 640 -14.65 -4.50 7.28
CA LYS A 640 -14.10 -4.87 8.59
C LYS A 640 -14.02 -3.65 9.52
N THR A 641 -13.99 -3.86 10.84
CA THR A 641 -13.75 -2.81 11.86
C THR A 641 -12.43 -2.07 11.62
N LYS A 642 -12.23 -0.87 12.21
CA LYS A 642 -10.97 -0.13 12.03
C LYS A 642 -9.77 -0.97 12.51
N PRO A 643 -8.62 -0.89 11.83
CA PRO A 643 -7.42 -1.57 12.28
C PRO A 643 -6.93 -0.99 13.60
N THR A 644 -6.32 -1.85 14.42
CA THR A 644 -5.68 -1.48 15.67
C THR A 644 -4.15 -1.48 15.49
N PHE A 645 -3.47 -0.82 16.43
CA PHE A 645 -2.02 -0.66 16.45
C PHE A 645 -1.46 -0.97 17.85
N GLY A 646 -2.04 -1.96 18.54
CA GLY A 646 -1.64 -2.37 19.88
C GLY A 646 -0.16 -2.75 19.94
N TYR A 647 0.36 -3.43 18.91
CA TYR A 647 1.78 -3.74 18.78
C TYR A 647 2.69 -2.50 18.84
N VAL A 648 2.21 -1.33 18.37
CA VAL A 648 2.97 -0.07 18.44
C VAL A 648 3.02 0.42 19.87
N THR A 649 1.89 0.41 20.59
CA THR A 649 1.83 0.79 22.00
C THR A 649 2.73 -0.11 22.85
N GLU A 650 2.68 -1.42 22.63
CA GLU A 650 3.54 -2.38 23.32
C GLU A 650 5.02 -2.16 23.03
N LEU A 651 5.40 -1.86 21.78
CA LEU A 651 6.78 -1.52 21.42
C LEU A 651 7.24 -0.20 22.05
N MET A 652 6.35 0.79 22.15
CA MET A 652 6.67 2.06 22.83
C MET A 652 6.95 1.81 24.31
N ARG A 653 6.08 1.07 24.99
CA ARG A 653 6.28 0.67 26.39
C ARG A 653 7.56 -0.13 26.57
N LEU A 654 7.81 -1.13 25.73
CA LEU A 654 9.05 -1.93 25.76
C LEU A 654 10.30 -1.05 25.63
N VAL A 655 10.28 -0.07 24.71
CA VAL A 655 11.41 0.85 24.53
C VAL A 655 11.67 1.68 25.78
N PHE A 656 10.65 2.35 26.31
CA PHE A 656 10.86 3.31 27.40
C PHE A 656 10.99 2.66 28.78
N ASN A 657 10.39 1.50 29.00
CA ASN A 657 10.39 0.85 30.33
C ASN A 657 11.56 -0.14 30.48
N GLU A 658 12.06 -0.72 29.39
CA GLU A 658 13.03 -1.82 29.45
C GLU A 658 14.27 -1.53 28.59
N VAL A 659 14.10 -1.32 27.29
CA VAL A 659 15.24 -1.24 26.35
C VAL A 659 16.08 0.01 26.56
N PHE A 660 15.47 1.14 26.93
CA PHE A 660 16.20 2.37 27.18
C PHE A 660 17.10 2.26 28.42
N ALA A 661 16.65 1.54 29.46
CA ALA A 661 17.40 1.35 30.69
C ALA A 661 18.59 0.39 30.49
N GLU A 662 18.42 -0.67 29.69
CA GLU A 662 19.47 -1.66 29.44
C GLU A 662 19.59 -2.02 27.94
N PRO A 663 20.04 -1.08 27.07
CA PRO A 663 20.07 -1.31 25.63
C PRO A 663 21.04 -2.42 25.22
N GLY A 664 22.12 -2.62 25.98
CA GLY A 664 23.16 -3.62 25.70
C GLY A 664 22.61 -5.02 25.55
N ARG A 665 21.75 -5.46 26.49
CA ARG A 665 21.12 -6.79 26.47
C ARG A 665 20.34 -7.05 25.17
N PHE A 666 19.51 -6.10 24.76
CA PHE A 666 18.70 -6.24 23.54
C PHE A 666 19.55 -6.15 22.27
N VAL A 667 20.54 -5.26 22.26
CA VAL A 667 21.48 -5.13 21.15
C VAL A 667 22.30 -6.41 20.96
N ASP A 668 22.76 -7.02 22.04
CA ASP A 668 23.54 -8.27 21.97
C ASP A 668 22.67 -9.44 21.52
N GLN A 669 21.40 -9.49 21.93
CA GLN A 669 20.43 -10.43 21.38
C GLN A 669 20.29 -10.26 19.86
N LEU A 670 20.17 -9.02 19.36
CA LEU A 670 20.06 -8.75 17.92
C LEU A 670 21.37 -9.09 17.16
N LYS A 671 22.54 -8.90 17.76
CA LYS A 671 23.84 -9.27 17.15
C LYS A 671 24.00 -10.77 16.92
N SER A 672 23.21 -11.61 17.59
CA SER A 672 23.21 -13.06 17.34
C SER A 672 22.62 -13.42 15.96
N VAL A 673 21.92 -12.48 15.31
CA VAL A 673 21.39 -12.70 13.96
C VAL A 673 22.55 -12.72 12.96
N PRO A 674 22.70 -13.80 12.17
CA PRO A 674 23.73 -13.86 11.14
C PRO A 674 23.39 -12.87 10.03
N VAL A 675 24.18 -11.80 9.91
CA VAL A 675 24.04 -10.81 8.83
C VAL A 675 25.03 -11.14 7.72
N PRO A 676 24.57 -11.42 6.49
CA PRO A 676 25.46 -11.69 5.37
C PRO A 676 26.31 -10.46 5.02
N GLU A 677 27.48 -10.71 4.42
CA GLU A 677 28.27 -9.63 3.85
C GLU A 677 27.52 -8.91 2.72
N ASP A 678 27.89 -7.65 2.51
CA ASP A 678 27.36 -6.88 1.39
C ASP A 678 27.71 -7.56 0.06
N LEU A 679 26.82 -7.42 -0.93
CA LEU A 679 27.02 -7.98 -2.28
C LEU A 679 28.35 -7.52 -2.92
N SER A 680 28.82 -6.32 -2.55
CA SER A 680 30.08 -5.76 -3.04
C SER A 680 31.32 -6.31 -2.35
N ALA A 681 31.19 -7.08 -1.26
CA ALA A 681 32.34 -7.64 -0.54
C ALA A 681 33.13 -8.64 -1.40
N GLN A 682 32.46 -9.29 -2.36
CA GLN A 682 33.08 -10.22 -3.30
C GLN A 682 33.87 -9.53 -4.42
N HIS A 683 33.80 -8.19 -4.52
CA HIS A 683 34.47 -7.41 -5.55
C HIS A 683 35.63 -6.61 -4.96
N GLU A 684 36.70 -6.48 -5.74
CA GLU A 684 37.84 -5.64 -5.39
C GLU A 684 37.38 -4.17 -5.29
N LYS A 685 37.71 -3.53 -4.17
CA LYS A 685 37.35 -2.13 -3.92
C LYS A 685 38.44 -1.23 -4.46
N VAL A 686 38.11 -0.53 -5.55
CA VAL A 686 38.93 0.56 -6.10
C VAL A 686 38.82 1.77 -5.18
N SER A 687 39.90 2.55 -5.04
CA SER A 687 39.89 3.73 -4.16
C SER A 687 38.93 4.80 -4.66
N LYS A 688 38.41 5.62 -3.74
CA LYS A 688 37.50 6.72 -4.09
C LYS A 688 38.13 7.67 -5.10
N ASP A 689 39.43 7.96 -4.94
CA ASP A 689 40.14 8.91 -5.78
C ASP A 689 40.34 8.37 -7.20
N GLU A 690 40.63 7.08 -7.35
CA GLU A 690 40.68 6.41 -8.66
C GLU A 690 39.31 6.39 -9.36
N VAL A 691 38.23 6.12 -8.61
CA VAL A 691 36.87 6.15 -9.19
C VAL A 691 36.49 7.57 -9.64
N ILE A 692 36.84 8.59 -8.85
CA ILE A 692 36.63 9.99 -9.22
C ILE A 692 37.47 10.34 -10.46
N ALA A 693 38.75 9.98 -10.48
CA ALA A 693 39.64 10.24 -11.61
C ALA A 693 39.12 9.57 -12.90
N ALA A 694 38.69 8.31 -12.82
CA ALA A 694 38.08 7.59 -13.94
C ALA A 694 36.73 8.18 -14.39
N HIS A 695 35.94 8.71 -13.46
CA HIS A 695 34.68 9.38 -13.80
C HIS A 695 34.94 10.72 -14.50
N VAL A 696 35.87 11.53 -13.99
CA VAL A 696 36.25 12.83 -14.57
C VAL A 696 36.90 12.64 -15.94
N SER A 697 37.77 11.65 -16.10
CA SER A 697 38.46 11.37 -17.37
C SER A 697 37.53 10.88 -18.48
N ARG A 698 36.38 10.27 -18.13
CA ARG A 698 35.34 9.90 -19.11
C ARG A 698 34.68 11.09 -19.79
N PHE A 699 34.73 12.29 -19.18
CA PHE A 699 34.10 13.51 -19.71
C PHE A 699 35.11 14.55 -20.19
N SER A 700 36.41 14.37 -19.92
CA SER A 700 37.45 15.17 -20.58
C SER A 700 37.56 14.74 -22.04
N ARG A 701 36.83 15.43 -22.92
CA ARG A 701 37.15 15.44 -24.36
C ARG A 701 38.61 15.86 -24.49
N ALA A 702 39.40 15.05 -25.19
CA ALA A 702 40.70 15.47 -25.68
C ALA A 702 40.51 16.80 -26.42
N VAL A 703 41.02 17.88 -25.82
CA VAL A 703 41.22 19.13 -26.55
C VAL A 703 42.29 18.79 -27.58
N GLY A 704 41.89 18.79 -28.85
CA GLY A 704 42.81 18.59 -29.96
C GLY A 704 43.93 19.61 -29.87
N GLY A 705 45.12 19.16 -29.49
CA GLY A 705 46.37 19.83 -29.80
C GLY A 705 46.80 19.44 -31.21
N PRO A 706 47.41 20.37 -31.97
CA PRO A 706 47.69 20.17 -33.38
C PRO A 706 48.76 19.10 -33.60
N ASP A 707 48.57 18.42 -34.71
CA ASP A 707 49.49 17.52 -35.40
C ASP A 707 50.95 18.00 -35.29
N GLN A 708 51.75 17.29 -34.50
CA GLN A 708 53.21 17.25 -34.65
C GLN A 708 53.63 15.79 -34.49
N GLY A 709 54.01 15.20 -35.62
CA GLY A 709 54.44 13.82 -35.69
C GLY A 709 55.71 13.55 -34.90
N THR A 710 55.85 12.31 -34.44
CA THR A 710 57.16 11.68 -34.20
C THR A 710 56.98 10.16 -34.11
N GLU A 711 57.45 9.52 -35.17
CA GLU A 711 58.18 8.24 -35.21
C GLU A 711 57.75 7.08 -34.31
N THR A 712 57.16 6.09 -34.98
CA THR A 712 57.23 4.67 -34.63
C THR A 712 58.66 4.22 -34.33
N GLN A 713 58.90 3.72 -33.11
CA GLN A 713 59.96 2.75 -32.85
C GLN A 713 59.34 1.40 -32.45
N HIS A 714 59.52 0.42 -33.34
CA HIS A 714 59.37 -0.99 -33.05
C HIS A 714 60.39 -1.41 -31.98
N THR A 715 59.93 -2.11 -30.95
CA THR A 715 60.74 -3.12 -30.25
C THR A 715 59.91 -4.38 -30.06
N ALA A 716 60.48 -5.49 -30.54
CA ALA A 716 59.91 -6.82 -30.55
C ALA A 716 60.25 -7.59 -29.27
N HIS A 717 59.31 -8.39 -28.76
CA HIS A 717 59.55 -9.54 -27.89
C HIS A 717 58.41 -10.55 -28.17
N GLN A 718 58.67 -11.60 -28.96
CA GLN A 718 59.06 -12.97 -28.55
C GLN A 718 57.90 -13.78 -27.95
N ASP A 719 57.29 -14.60 -28.81
CA ASP A 719 56.41 -15.72 -28.48
C ASP A 719 57.20 -16.85 -27.79
N PRO A 720 56.64 -17.54 -26.78
CA PRO A 720 57.15 -18.83 -26.35
C PRO A 720 56.52 -19.96 -27.19
N GLU A 721 57.38 -20.71 -27.87
CA GLU A 721 57.08 -22.00 -28.47
C GLU A 721 56.53 -23.00 -27.44
N THR A 722 55.59 -23.83 -27.83
CA THR A 722 55.37 -25.13 -27.18
C THR A 722 55.12 -26.20 -28.27
N PRO A 723 55.77 -27.38 -28.21
CA PRO A 723 55.82 -28.30 -29.34
C PRO A 723 54.59 -29.22 -29.40
N GLY A 724 54.14 -29.52 -30.61
CA GLY A 724 53.28 -30.67 -30.85
C GLY A 724 54.10 -31.95 -31.08
N VAL A 725 53.51 -33.11 -30.78
CA VAL A 725 53.21 -34.22 -31.73
C VAL A 725 53.04 -35.57 -31.00
N SER A 726 51.94 -36.25 -31.35
CA SER A 726 51.65 -37.71 -31.25
C SER A 726 51.46 -38.33 -29.85
N GLY A 727 50.61 -39.31 -29.61
CA GLY A 727 49.82 -40.13 -30.52
C GLY A 727 48.78 -41.01 -29.81
N VAL A 728 47.97 -41.60 -30.68
CA VAL A 728 47.06 -42.75 -30.62
C VAL A 728 47.24 -43.79 -29.48
N GLN A 729 46.08 -44.28 -29.00
CA GLN A 729 45.72 -45.64 -28.55
C GLN A 729 45.71 -46.07 -27.06
N ARG A 730 44.49 -46.48 -26.66
CA ARG A 730 44.06 -47.80 -26.09
C ARG A 730 43.87 -47.99 -24.57
N MET A 731 42.62 -48.39 -24.26
CA MET A 731 42.12 -49.48 -23.39
C MET A 731 42.45 -49.56 -21.89
N MET A 732 41.36 -49.77 -21.12
CA MET A 732 41.18 -50.60 -19.89
C MET A 732 42.10 -50.28 -18.70
N GLU A 733 41.64 -50.17 -17.45
CA GLU A 733 40.56 -50.84 -16.71
C GLU A 733 39.74 -49.85 -15.85
#